data_AF-A0A1I6TTE0-F1
#
_entry.id   AF-A0A1I6TTE0-F1
#
_cell.length_a   1.000
_cell.length_b   1.000
_cell.length_c   1.000
_cell.angle_alpha   90.00
_cell.angle_beta   90.00
_cell.angle_gamma   90.00
#
_symmetry.space_group_name_H-M   'P 1'
#
loop_
_entity.id
_entity.type
_entity.pdbx_description
1 polymer ?
#
loop_
_entity_poly.entity_id
_entity_poly.type
_entity_poly.pdbx_seq_one_letter_code
_entity_poly.pdbx_strand_id
1 'polypeptide(L)'
;MLVVHALCDARGRVLVWAEDSGLPARVPGRAPAGVLPHPFAASGEALREAVPVDGAVDDVALALPSFASAPVGSPELVRDPLTAGAAPRGKLRLRRWTVPALVIRPADLPDLLAADLPECRFGSDARFLAQLADLAASLVTDGRVLPSLLFEDDRPTARWTPALSGSDSARFVALRDAMPHALRAAAADDPPEDVLRTAFNALVDDLARNRLTHELAPAGDATAAWLNALTGEPHFDGDRGQLRSLARQLETWHTGVPGQSPLRTCFRLHAPEDDDPDWIVEFLLQSVDDPGVLVSAQDVWADNTRVLNRWVDQPQELLLAELGRASRICPELDAALRTSHPSELVLDTEGAYEFLNRAAHLDQAGFAVLLPSWWGRSQRELGLKLNATSTGTAGAVTKESGIDRNALIDYRWELALGNETLSKEELAELAAAKVPLVRMRGRWVQVDRKRLAAGLAMLEQDATGRMTALDLIKQAGGEGEEQPLPVVEVNATGWLGDLLSGQADQHLEPVDPPAGFGATLRPYQRRGLAWLTFLSRLGLGGCLADDMGLGKTVQLLALEALTRAEEPRPPTLLVCPMSVVGNWQREAERFAPGLRVHVHHGGGRLSGDDLRDEVERYDLVITTYPLAARDSEALREIRWERVVLDEAQNIKNSNSRQAKAVRGLSARQRLALTGTPVENRLAELWSVMDFANPGILGSLSTFRARYAVPVERDGDTDAAARLRRVTGPFVLRRVKTDPSVISDLPDKFEMKQLCNLTTEQATLYQAVVDDMLARIADSEGMERRGLVLATMSKLKQVCNHPAQLLGDGSALAGRSGKLARLEELLDSVLAEGDKALVFTQFAEFGGHLVPHLSARFDTEVPFLHGGTSKKERDAMVRRFQDPDGPRIFLLSLKAGGTGLTLTAANHVIHLDRWWNPAVEDQATDRAFRIGQRRDVQVRKLTCIGTLEEKIDRMIEDKKALAQLVVGSGENWLTELSTQQLRELVTLDAEAIGA
;
A
#
# COMPACT_ATOMS: atom_id res chain seq x y z
N MET A 1 -7.09 33.03 16.27
CA MET A 1 -7.77 31.85 15.67
C MET A 1 -9.24 31.85 16.06
N LEU A 2 -10.12 31.96 15.06
CA LEU A 2 -11.56 32.00 15.23
C LEU A 2 -12.20 30.60 15.11
N VAL A 3 -13.38 30.41 15.70
CA VAL A 3 -14.28 29.28 15.41
C VAL A 3 -15.58 29.82 14.83
N VAL A 4 -15.86 29.51 13.56
CA VAL A 4 -16.99 30.05 12.78
C VAL A 4 -18.16 29.07 12.80
N HIS A 5 -19.34 29.59 13.11
CA HIS A 5 -20.60 28.87 13.28
C HIS A 5 -21.64 29.37 12.28
N ALA A 6 -22.53 28.50 11.81
CA ALA A 6 -23.57 28.87 10.85
C ALA A 6 -24.88 28.12 11.10
N LEU A 7 -26.01 28.82 10.88
CA LEU A 7 -27.36 28.30 11.11
C LEU A 7 -28.38 28.96 10.18
N CYS A 8 -29.55 28.35 10.04
CA CYS A 8 -30.68 28.90 9.28
C CYS A 8 -31.77 29.37 10.23
N ASP A 9 -32.36 30.54 9.98
CA ASP A 9 -33.51 31.03 10.77
C ASP A 9 -34.85 30.51 10.22
N ALA A 10 -35.93 30.74 10.97
CA ALA A 10 -37.28 30.32 10.60
C ALA A 10 -37.85 31.00 9.33
N ARG A 11 -37.09 31.89 8.67
CA ARG A 11 -37.43 32.52 7.38
C ARG A 11 -36.56 32.01 6.23
N GLY A 12 -35.73 30.99 6.46
CA GLY A 12 -34.80 30.47 5.45
C GLY A 12 -33.55 31.33 5.25
N ARG A 13 -33.26 32.29 6.14
CA ARG A 13 -32.03 33.12 6.05
C ARG A 13 -30.85 32.39 6.69
N VAL A 14 -29.72 32.37 6.00
CA VAL A 14 -28.47 31.81 6.52
C VAL A 14 -27.72 32.88 7.34
N LEU A 15 -27.28 32.50 8.54
CA LEU A 15 -26.66 33.36 9.54
C LEU A 15 -25.31 32.77 9.96
N VAL A 16 -24.27 33.59 10.02
CA VAL A 16 -22.89 33.18 10.36
C VAL A 16 -22.34 34.01 11.52
N TRP A 17 -21.68 33.42 12.52
CA TRP A 17 -21.01 34.13 13.63
C TRP A 17 -19.71 33.42 14.04
N ALA A 18 -18.89 33.99 14.95
CA ALA A 18 -17.64 33.34 15.37
C ALA A 18 -17.22 33.55 16.83
N GLU A 19 -16.50 32.57 17.40
CA GLU A 19 -15.70 32.65 18.64
C GLU A 19 -14.24 33.03 18.34
N ASP A 20 -13.47 33.60 19.28
CA ASP A 20 -12.02 33.88 19.15
C ASP A 20 -11.19 33.27 20.30
N SER A 21 -10.14 32.52 19.94
CA SER A 21 -9.20 31.91 20.89
C SER A 21 -8.27 32.92 21.58
N GLY A 22 -8.03 34.09 20.96
CA GLY A 22 -7.25 35.19 21.53
C GLY A 22 -7.98 35.96 22.62
N LEU A 23 -9.32 35.98 22.59
CA LEU A 23 -10.13 36.69 23.58
C LEU A 23 -10.11 36.00 24.97
N PRO A 24 -10.19 36.77 26.07
CA PRO A 24 -10.07 36.24 27.42
C PRO A 24 -11.21 35.29 27.78
N ALA A 25 -10.88 34.12 28.35
CA ALA A 25 -11.82 33.06 28.70
C ALA A 25 -12.81 33.39 29.85
N ARG A 26 -12.92 34.65 30.30
CA ARG A 26 -13.78 35.10 31.42
C ARG A 26 -14.23 36.55 31.25
N VAL A 27 -15.49 36.83 31.57
CA VAL A 27 -15.97 38.19 31.85
C VAL A 27 -15.44 38.65 33.21
N PRO A 28 -14.91 39.88 33.35
CA PRO A 28 -14.61 40.45 34.66
C PRO A 28 -15.90 40.69 35.47
N GLY A 29 -16.09 39.96 36.57
CA GLY A 29 -17.17 40.18 37.53
C GLY A 29 -18.26 39.10 37.56
N ARG A 30 -19.38 39.41 38.23
CA ARG A 30 -20.53 38.49 38.39
C ARG A 30 -21.63 38.87 37.39
N ALA A 31 -21.86 38.02 36.39
CA ALA A 31 -22.80 38.28 35.31
C ALA A 31 -24.24 38.58 35.83
N PRO A 32 -24.88 39.69 35.40
CA PRO A 32 -26.25 40.02 35.78
C PRO A 32 -27.30 39.17 35.05
N ALA A 33 -28.58 39.35 35.39
CA ALA A 33 -29.69 38.65 34.74
C ALA A 33 -30.19 39.43 33.51
N GLY A 34 -29.98 38.88 32.32
CA GLY A 34 -30.36 39.45 31.03
C GLY A 34 -29.72 38.69 29.88
N VAL A 35 -29.99 39.11 28.64
CA VAL A 35 -29.17 38.70 27.48
C VAL A 35 -27.88 39.50 27.54
N LEU A 36 -26.73 38.83 27.39
CA LEU A 36 -25.41 39.45 27.50
C LEU A 36 -24.63 39.31 26.18
N PRO A 37 -23.72 40.27 25.87
CA PRO A 37 -22.74 40.08 24.81
C PRO A 37 -21.88 38.86 25.10
N HIS A 38 -21.64 38.05 24.08
CA HIS A 38 -20.88 36.83 24.22
C HIS A 38 -19.36 37.12 24.39
N PRO A 39 -18.69 36.74 25.50
CA PRO A 39 -17.36 37.25 25.87
C PRO A 39 -16.17 36.82 25.00
N PHE A 40 -16.34 35.74 24.22
CA PHE A 40 -15.36 35.33 23.23
C PHE A 40 -15.92 35.44 21.79
N ALA A 41 -17.06 36.09 21.56
CA ALA A 41 -17.52 36.31 20.19
C ALA A 41 -16.66 37.36 19.48
N ALA A 42 -16.35 37.11 18.21
CA ALA A 42 -15.72 38.09 17.33
C ALA A 42 -16.63 39.32 17.15
N SER A 43 -16.03 40.49 16.88
CA SER A 43 -16.80 41.67 16.50
C SER A 43 -17.37 41.50 15.09
N GLY A 44 -18.43 42.23 14.74
CA GLY A 44 -18.96 42.23 13.36
C GLY A 44 -17.98 42.78 12.31
N GLU A 45 -16.94 43.50 12.74
CA GLU A 45 -15.83 43.95 11.89
C GLU A 45 -14.84 42.81 11.64
N ALA A 46 -14.34 42.16 12.71
CA ALA A 46 -13.46 41.00 12.60
C ALA A 46 -14.15 39.82 11.88
N LEU A 47 -15.47 39.67 12.03
CA LEU A 47 -16.25 38.69 11.29
C LEU A 47 -16.25 39.00 9.79
N ARG A 48 -16.45 40.25 9.36
CA ARG A 48 -16.38 40.65 7.93
C ARG A 48 -14.97 40.57 7.35
N GLU A 49 -13.93 40.81 8.16
CA GLU A 49 -12.54 40.62 7.73
C GLU A 49 -12.19 39.13 7.57
N ALA A 50 -12.75 38.26 8.41
CA ALA A 50 -12.49 36.83 8.39
C ALA A 50 -13.41 36.01 7.46
N VAL A 51 -14.58 36.54 7.07
CA VAL A 51 -15.62 35.83 6.32
C VAL A 51 -15.87 36.56 4.99
N PRO A 52 -15.40 36.04 3.84
CA PRO A 52 -15.31 36.76 2.57
C PRO A 52 -16.63 36.74 1.76
N VAL A 53 -17.77 36.98 2.41
CA VAL A 53 -19.08 37.09 1.75
C VAL A 53 -19.81 38.36 2.17
N ASP A 54 -20.50 39.00 1.23
CA ASP A 54 -21.20 40.26 1.48
C ASP A 54 -22.50 40.02 2.27
N GLY A 55 -22.62 40.67 3.43
CA GLY A 55 -23.78 40.50 4.29
C GLY A 55 -24.06 41.67 5.23
N ALA A 56 -25.35 41.84 5.56
CA ALA A 56 -25.75 42.69 6.67
C ALA A 56 -25.35 42.01 7.98
N VAL A 57 -24.81 42.77 8.95
CA VAL A 57 -24.59 42.25 10.30
C VAL A 57 -25.83 42.59 11.13
N ASP A 58 -26.40 41.57 11.78
CA ASP A 58 -27.59 41.62 12.63
C ASP A 58 -27.24 41.02 14.01
N ASP A 59 -27.90 41.49 15.07
CA ASP A 59 -27.64 41.02 16.44
C ASP A 59 -28.59 39.87 16.78
N VAL A 60 -28.06 38.64 16.80
CA VAL A 60 -28.86 37.42 16.96
C VAL A 60 -28.75 36.87 18.38
N ALA A 61 -29.90 36.50 18.96
CA ALA A 61 -29.98 35.92 20.29
C ALA A 61 -29.91 34.38 20.23
N LEU A 62 -28.81 33.80 20.72
CA LEU A 62 -28.57 32.35 20.71
C LEU A 62 -28.65 31.73 22.11
N ALA A 63 -29.23 30.53 22.22
CA ALA A 63 -29.27 29.76 23.47
C ALA A 63 -28.05 28.83 23.59
N LEU A 64 -27.03 29.24 24.36
CA LEU A 64 -25.74 28.55 24.44
C LEU A 64 -25.44 27.98 25.85
N PRO A 65 -24.65 26.89 25.96
CA PRO A 65 -24.26 26.29 27.24
C PRO A 65 -23.30 27.16 28.05
N SER A 66 -23.52 27.29 29.35
CA SER A 66 -22.71 28.18 30.21
C SER A 66 -22.57 27.73 31.65
N PHE A 67 -21.39 27.97 32.23
CA PHE A 67 -21.15 27.97 33.67
C PHE A 67 -21.58 29.31 34.31
N ALA A 68 -21.52 29.41 35.63
CA ALA A 68 -21.87 30.64 36.36
C ALA A 68 -20.89 31.81 36.14
N SER A 69 -19.66 31.55 35.72
CA SER A 69 -18.58 32.53 35.56
C SER A 69 -18.08 32.73 34.11
N ALA A 70 -18.44 31.83 33.19
CA ALA A 70 -18.09 31.89 31.78
C ALA A 70 -19.03 30.99 30.96
N PRO A 71 -19.29 31.31 29.68
CA PRO A 71 -19.80 30.33 28.71
C PRO A 71 -18.81 29.18 28.53
N VAL A 72 -19.29 28.07 27.95
CA VAL A 72 -18.42 26.97 27.52
C VAL A 72 -17.97 27.29 26.09
N GLY A 73 -16.66 27.33 25.84
CA GLY A 73 -16.13 27.44 24.48
C GLY A 73 -16.43 26.20 23.66
N SER A 74 -16.55 26.36 22.34
CA SER A 74 -16.69 25.22 21.42
C SER A 74 -15.55 24.19 21.60
N PRO A 75 -15.79 22.90 21.34
CA PRO A 75 -14.73 21.88 21.29
C PRO A 75 -13.58 22.24 20.34
N GLU A 76 -13.86 23.01 19.29
CA GLU A 76 -12.92 23.47 18.29
C GLU A 76 -11.98 24.60 18.78
N LEU A 77 -12.29 25.25 19.92
CA LEU A 77 -11.58 26.41 20.48
C LEU A 77 -10.27 26.02 21.20
N VAL A 78 -9.23 25.67 20.44
CA VAL A 78 -7.90 25.35 20.98
C VAL A 78 -7.14 26.60 21.43
N ARG A 79 -6.53 26.51 22.62
CA ARG A 79 -5.65 27.52 23.22
C ARG A 79 -4.29 26.87 23.54
N ASP A 80 -3.20 27.60 23.36
CA ASP A 80 -1.84 27.09 23.58
C ASP A 80 -1.61 26.68 25.05
N PRO A 81 -1.15 25.45 25.36
CA PRO A 81 -0.95 24.99 26.73
C PRO A 81 0.16 25.74 27.50
N LEU A 82 1.04 26.49 26.82
CA LEU A 82 2.04 27.36 27.48
C LEU A 82 1.44 28.70 27.94
N THR A 83 0.26 29.09 27.42
CA THR A 83 -0.43 30.35 27.74
C THR A 83 -1.84 30.17 28.34
N ALA A 84 -2.41 28.97 28.28
CA ALA A 84 -3.75 28.66 28.80
C ALA A 84 -3.81 28.64 30.34
N GLY A 85 -4.48 29.63 30.92
CA GLY A 85 -4.74 29.69 32.37
C GLY A 85 -5.74 28.65 32.90
N ALA A 86 -5.93 28.60 34.21
CA ALA A 86 -6.69 27.54 34.89
C ALA A 86 -8.21 27.49 34.54
N ALA A 87 -8.71 26.26 34.36
CA ALA A 87 -10.07 25.94 33.90
C ALA A 87 -11.23 26.47 34.80
N PRO A 88 -12.43 26.75 34.24
CA PRO A 88 -13.64 27.14 34.99
C PRO A 88 -14.22 26.02 35.88
N ARG A 89 -15.11 26.38 36.82
CA ARG A 89 -15.82 25.44 37.71
C ARG A 89 -17.29 25.84 37.89
N GLY A 90 -18.23 24.90 37.85
CA GLY A 90 -19.65 25.15 38.17
C GLY A 90 -20.64 24.13 37.60
N LYS A 91 -21.95 24.39 37.75
CA LYS A 91 -23.03 23.66 37.04
C LYS A 91 -23.34 24.32 35.69
N LEU A 92 -23.65 23.50 34.68
CA LEU A 92 -23.99 23.92 33.33
C LEU A 92 -25.49 24.24 33.17
N ARG A 93 -25.83 25.29 32.42
CA ARG A 93 -27.20 25.62 31.96
C ARG A 93 -27.17 26.34 30.60
N LEU A 94 -28.24 26.26 29.82
CA LEU A 94 -28.44 27.15 28.67
C LEU A 94 -28.69 28.59 29.14
N ARG A 95 -28.12 29.56 28.43
CA ARG A 95 -28.36 31.00 28.60
C ARG A 95 -28.47 31.66 27.24
N ARG A 96 -29.26 32.74 27.14
CA ARG A 96 -29.33 33.55 25.92
C ARG A 96 -28.20 34.57 25.91
N TRP A 97 -27.45 34.59 24.81
CA TRP A 97 -26.37 35.53 24.52
C TRP A 97 -26.66 36.24 23.21
N THR A 98 -26.25 37.50 23.09
CA THR A 98 -26.24 38.21 21.80
C THR A 98 -24.90 37.97 21.14
N VAL A 99 -24.92 37.58 19.87
CA VAL A 99 -23.75 37.52 18.99
C VAL A 99 -24.00 38.39 17.76
N PRO A 100 -22.99 39.13 17.27
CA PRO A 100 -23.03 39.69 15.93
C PRO A 100 -23.03 38.54 14.92
N ALA A 101 -24.00 38.52 14.01
CA ALA A 101 -24.09 37.52 12.96
C ALA A 101 -24.23 38.17 11.58
N LEU A 102 -23.55 37.60 10.58
CA LEU A 102 -23.63 38.02 9.19
C LEU A 102 -24.77 37.25 8.48
N VAL A 103 -25.68 37.98 7.83
CA VAL A 103 -26.75 37.42 7.00
C VAL A 103 -26.25 37.27 5.57
N ILE A 104 -26.21 36.04 5.05
CA ILE A 104 -25.62 35.70 3.75
C ILE A 104 -26.65 34.99 2.84
N ARG A 105 -26.40 34.87 1.53
CA ARG A 105 -27.28 34.09 0.64
C ARG A 105 -26.98 32.59 0.79
N PRO A 106 -27.98 31.71 0.58
CA PRO A 106 -27.76 30.27 0.57
C PRO A 106 -26.68 29.81 -0.43
N ALA A 107 -26.60 30.42 -1.62
CA ALA A 107 -25.56 30.13 -2.61
C ALA A 107 -24.15 30.62 -2.21
N ASP A 108 -24.02 31.58 -1.29
CA ASP A 108 -22.72 32.03 -0.78
C ASP A 108 -22.15 31.06 0.29
N LEU A 109 -22.98 30.14 0.79
CA LEU A 109 -22.62 29.23 1.89
C LEU A 109 -21.61 28.14 1.48
N PRO A 110 -21.72 27.46 0.32
CA PRO A 110 -20.65 26.61 -0.21
C PRO A 110 -19.33 27.36 -0.35
N ASP A 111 -19.35 28.54 -0.96
CA ASP A 111 -18.14 29.36 -1.19
C ASP A 111 -17.50 29.78 0.14
N LEU A 112 -18.30 30.13 1.15
CA LEU A 112 -17.80 30.40 2.50
C LEU A 112 -17.18 29.15 3.16
N LEU A 113 -17.83 28.00 3.08
CA LEU A 113 -17.36 26.77 3.75
C LEU A 113 -16.18 26.11 3.02
N ALA A 114 -16.03 26.40 1.73
CA ALA A 114 -14.88 26.05 0.90
C ALA A 114 -13.74 27.09 0.96
N ALA A 115 -13.99 28.29 1.49
CA ALA A 115 -12.97 29.32 1.61
C ALA A 115 -11.84 28.87 2.54
N ASP A 116 -10.60 28.98 2.08
CA ASP A 116 -9.42 28.84 2.94
C ASP A 116 -9.33 30.09 3.82
N LEU A 117 -9.86 29.97 5.02
CA LEU A 117 -9.89 31.03 6.03
C LEU A 117 -8.74 30.79 7.01
N PRO A 118 -7.53 31.34 6.78
CA PRO A 118 -6.41 31.19 7.68
C PRO A 118 -6.79 31.69 9.07
N GLU A 119 -6.32 30.95 10.09
CA GLU A 119 -6.72 31.11 11.48
C GLU A 119 -8.21 30.88 11.81
N CYS A 120 -9.07 30.39 10.92
CA CYS A 120 -10.46 30.06 11.26
C CYS A 120 -10.69 28.54 11.34
N ARG A 121 -11.74 28.12 12.05
CA ARG A 121 -12.22 26.73 12.13
C ARG A 121 -13.73 26.69 12.09
N PHE A 122 -14.33 25.92 11.19
CA PHE A 122 -15.79 25.75 11.21
C PHE A 122 -16.24 24.86 12.38
N GLY A 123 -17.36 25.22 13.00
CA GLY A 123 -18.08 24.38 13.95
C GLY A 123 -18.84 23.25 13.27
N SER A 124 -19.30 22.28 14.06
CA SER A 124 -20.12 21.15 13.58
C SER A 124 -21.41 21.57 12.84
N ASP A 125 -22.03 22.68 13.24
CA ASP A 125 -23.21 23.30 12.61
C ASP A 125 -22.93 23.83 11.21
N ALA A 126 -21.82 24.56 11.04
CA ALA A 126 -21.37 25.07 9.75
C ALA A 126 -21.06 23.94 8.76
N ARG A 127 -20.30 22.91 9.19
CA ARG A 127 -20.01 21.73 8.35
C ARG A 127 -21.26 20.95 7.93
N PHE A 128 -22.27 20.89 8.79
CA PHE A 128 -23.51 20.17 8.49
C PHE A 128 -24.32 20.88 7.38
N LEU A 129 -24.35 22.21 7.38
CA LEU A 129 -25.01 22.95 6.29
C LEU A 129 -24.28 22.81 4.95
N ALA A 130 -22.96 22.60 4.93
CA ALA A 130 -22.20 22.28 3.71
C ALA A 130 -22.79 21.04 3.00
N GLN A 131 -22.91 19.93 3.74
CA GLN A 131 -23.40 18.65 3.22
C GLN A 131 -24.83 18.75 2.66
N LEU A 132 -25.65 19.62 3.25
CA LEU A 132 -27.00 19.91 2.76
C LEU A 132 -26.98 20.73 1.45
N ALA A 133 -26.03 21.65 1.32
CA ALA A 133 -25.83 22.47 0.12
C ALA A 133 -25.23 21.66 -1.04
N ASP A 134 -24.30 20.74 -0.77
CA ASP A 134 -23.71 19.85 -1.79
C ASP A 134 -24.78 18.93 -2.42
N LEU A 135 -25.69 18.38 -1.60
CA LEU A 135 -26.82 17.60 -2.08
C LEU A 135 -27.76 18.44 -2.95
N ALA A 136 -27.99 19.71 -2.59
CA ALA A 136 -28.77 20.63 -3.40
C ALA A 136 -28.08 20.95 -4.74
N ALA A 137 -26.76 21.22 -4.72
CA ALA A 137 -25.97 21.58 -5.88
C ALA A 137 -25.82 20.42 -6.88
N SER A 138 -25.67 19.17 -6.43
CA SER A 138 -25.67 17.98 -7.30
C SER A 138 -26.98 17.87 -8.06
N LEU A 139 -28.13 17.96 -7.37
CA LEU A 139 -29.45 17.87 -8.01
C LEU A 139 -29.68 18.98 -9.04
N VAL A 140 -29.28 20.21 -8.73
CA VAL A 140 -29.33 21.35 -9.67
C VAL A 140 -28.38 21.16 -10.88
N THR A 141 -27.27 20.44 -10.72
CA THR A 141 -26.29 20.17 -11.79
C THR A 141 -26.72 19.08 -12.73
N ASP A 142 -27.33 18.02 -12.20
CA ASP A 142 -27.82 16.90 -12.99
C ASP A 142 -29.15 17.21 -13.72
N GLY A 143 -29.65 18.44 -13.62
CA GLY A 143 -31.00 18.83 -14.08
C GLY A 143 -32.13 18.18 -13.28
N ARG A 144 -31.83 17.62 -12.10
CA ARG A 144 -32.74 16.89 -11.21
C ARG A 144 -33.45 17.86 -10.25
N VAL A 145 -34.07 18.89 -10.83
CA VAL A 145 -34.88 19.89 -10.13
C VAL A 145 -36.22 20.12 -10.83
N LEU A 146 -37.24 20.46 -10.05
CA LEU A 146 -38.62 20.54 -10.48
C LEU A 146 -39.17 21.96 -10.27
N PRO A 147 -39.74 22.60 -11.30
CA PRO A 147 -40.35 23.92 -11.16
C PRO A 147 -41.65 23.81 -10.36
N SER A 148 -41.84 24.69 -9.38
CA SER A 148 -42.92 24.61 -8.39
C SER A 148 -43.61 25.96 -8.16
N LEU A 149 -44.81 25.92 -7.59
CA LEU A 149 -45.64 27.08 -7.28
C LEU A 149 -46.23 26.94 -5.86
N LEU A 150 -45.84 27.85 -4.96
CA LEU A 150 -46.24 27.92 -3.56
C LEU A 150 -47.06 29.18 -3.27
N PHE A 151 -47.54 29.31 -2.03
CA PHE A 151 -48.21 30.53 -1.53
C PHE A 151 -47.61 30.94 -0.17
N GLU A 152 -46.79 31.99 -0.16
CA GLU A 152 -46.15 32.56 1.03
C GLU A 152 -46.91 33.85 1.41
N ASP A 153 -47.38 33.99 2.66
CA ASP A 153 -48.20 35.14 3.14
C ASP A 153 -49.39 35.54 2.22
N ASP A 154 -50.12 34.54 1.68
CA ASP A 154 -51.22 34.65 0.68
C ASP A 154 -50.82 35.27 -0.68
N ARG A 155 -49.51 35.31 -0.99
CA ARG A 155 -48.94 35.70 -2.29
C ARG A 155 -48.41 34.48 -3.04
N PRO A 156 -48.65 34.35 -4.36
CA PRO A 156 -48.10 33.24 -5.13
C PRO A 156 -46.60 33.42 -5.32
N THR A 157 -45.86 32.35 -5.10
CA THR A 157 -44.39 32.35 -5.09
C THR A 157 -43.87 31.18 -5.92
N ALA A 158 -43.09 31.46 -6.96
CA ALA A 158 -42.41 30.46 -7.76
C ALA A 158 -41.18 29.94 -6.98
N ARG A 159 -40.91 28.63 -7.01
CA ARG A 159 -39.74 28.01 -6.39
C ARG A 159 -39.22 26.84 -7.22
N TRP A 160 -37.93 26.54 -7.15
CA TRP A 160 -37.38 25.24 -7.57
C TRP A 160 -37.34 24.27 -6.39
N THR A 161 -37.67 23.00 -6.63
CA THR A 161 -37.63 21.94 -5.62
C THR A 161 -36.81 20.73 -6.09
N PRO A 162 -36.21 19.94 -5.17
CA PRO A 162 -35.32 18.83 -5.53
C PRO A 162 -36.08 17.61 -6.10
N ALA A 163 -35.57 17.03 -7.19
CA ALA A 163 -36.09 15.78 -7.78
C ALA A 163 -35.35 14.55 -7.21
N LEU A 164 -35.70 14.12 -6.01
CA LEU A 164 -35.03 12.99 -5.34
C LEU A 164 -35.41 11.65 -5.99
N SER A 165 -34.41 10.83 -6.35
CA SER A 165 -34.60 9.44 -6.79
C SER A 165 -33.72 8.47 -5.98
N GLY A 166 -34.18 7.23 -5.82
CA GLY A 166 -33.41 6.12 -5.23
C GLY A 166 -32.54 6.49 -4.01
N SER A 167 -31.23 6.64 -4.25
CA SER A 167 -30.20 6.98 -3.27
C SER A 167 -30.41 8.31 -2.55
N ASP A 168 -31.00 9.31 -3.19
CA ASP A 168 -31.00 10.68 -2.68
C ASP A 168 -32.03 10.87 -1.56
N SER A 169 -33.16 10.17 -1.65
CA SER A 169 -34.16 10.10 -0.58
C SER A 169 -33.59 9.47 0.70
N ALA A 170 -32.71 8.47 0.57
CA ALA A 170 -32.04 7.85 1.72
C ALA A 170 -31.03 8.83 2.37
N ARG A 171 -30.31 9.61 1.56
CA ARG A 171 -29.36 10.64 2.04
C ARG A 171 -30.06 11.74 2.85
N PHE A 172 -31.22 12.24 2.39
CA PHE A 172 -31.97 13.27 3.12
C PHE A 172 -32.41 12.83 4.52
N VAL A 173 -32.86 11.57 4.67
CA VAL A 173 -33.26 11.02 5.99
C VAL A 173 -32.06 10.90 6.93
N ALA A 174 -30.90 10.45 6.42
CA ALA A 174 -29.68 10.35 7.22
C ALA A 174 -29.21 11.73 7.75
N LEU A 175 -29.33 12.80 6.95
CA LEU A 175 -28.99 14.16 7.38
C LEU A 175 -29.88 14.64 8.54
N ARG A 176 -31.20 14.37 8.50
CA ARG A 176 -32.12 14.72 9.60
C ARG A 176 -31.70 14.12 10.93
N ASP A 177 -31.33 12.85 10.93
CA ASP A 177 -30.99 12.11 12.15
C ASP A 177 -29.59 12.48 12.70
N ALA A 178 -28.75 13.11 11.86
CA ALA A 178 -27.40 13.59 12.21
C ALA A 178 -27.32 15.09 12.60
N MET A 179 -28.43 15.82 12.61
CA MET A 179 -28.45 17.29 12.72
C MET A 179 -27.88 17.82 14.06
N PRO A 180 -26.82 18.68 14.05
CA PRO A 180 -26.21 19.23 15.27
C PRO A 180 -27.17 20.09 16.11
N HIS A 181 -27.10 19.97 17.44
CA HIS A 181 -27.90 20.79 18.35
C HIS A 181 -27.62 22.30 18.25
N ALA A 182 -26.41 22.70 17.86
CA ALA A 182 -26.04 24.11 17.65
C ALA A 182 -26.84 24.76 16.50
N LEU A 183 -27.24 23.98 15.48
CA LEU A 183 -28.08 24.48 14.38
C LEU A 183 -29.46 24.97 14.87
N ARG A 184 -29.95 24.43 16.00
CA ARG A 184 -31.20 24.85 16.66
C ARG A 184 -31.00 26.02 17.63
N ALA A 185 -29.82 26.63 17.75
CA ALA A 185 -29.55 27.65 18.78
C ALA A 185 -30.41 28.92 18.64
N ALA A 186 -30.87 29.24 17.43
CA ALA A 186 -31.81 30.35 17.14
C ALA A 186 -33.30 29.92 17.18
N ALA A 187 -33.59 28.63 16.98
CA ALA A 187 -34.93 28.03 16.87
C ALA A 187 -35.07 26.82 17.82
N ALA A 188 -34.70 27.02 19.09
CA ALA A 188 -34.52 25.91 20.05
C ALA A 188 -35.83 25.17 20.39
N ASP A 189 -36.97 25.82 20.16
CA ASP A 189 -38.31 25.33 20.44
C ASP A 189 -38.93 24.55 19.25
N ASP A 190 -38.35 24.64 18.04
CA ASP A 190 -38.93 24.06 16.80
C ASP A 190 -38.49 22.61 16.50
N PRO A 191 -39.28 21.79 15.77
CA PRO A 191 -38.94 20.41 15.44
C PRO A 191 -37.74 20.27 14.47
N PRO A 192 -36.88 19.23 14.61
CA PRO A 192 -35.71 19.04 13.76
C PRO A 192 -35.97 18.94 12.25
N GLU A 193 -37.03 18.24 11.84
CA GLU A 193 -37.29 18.02 10.41
C GLU A 193 -37.71 19.31 9.68
N ASP A 194 -38.45 20.18 10.37
CA ASP A 194 -38.93 21.45 9.81
C ASP A 194 -37.77 22.43 9.57
N VAL A 195 -36.82 22.49 10.53
CA VAL A 195 -35.59 23.28 10.41
C VAL A 195 -34.75 22.81 9.22
N LEU A 196 -34.57 21.49 9.06
CA LEU A 196 -33.80 20.93 7.94
C LEU A 196 -34.48 21.17 6.58
N ARG A 197 -35.79 20.91 6.49
CA ARG A 197 -36.54 21.02 5.24
C ARG A 197 -36.61 22.47 4.74
N THR A 198 -36.72 23.41 5.68
CA THR A 198 -36.63 24.86 5.40
C THR A 198 -35.29 25.24 4.79
N ALA A 199 -34.18 24.77 5.38
CA ALA A 199 -32.84 25.02 4.85
C ALA A 199 -32.61 24.38 3.48
N PHE A 200 -33.04 23.12 3.26
CA PHE A 200 -32.81 22.41 1.99
C PHE A 200 -33.54 23.05 0.80
N ASN A 201 -34.80 23.45 1.00
CA ASN A 201 -35.58 24.12 -0.04
C ASN A 201 -35.00 25.50 -0.41
N ALA A 202 -34.54 26.27 0.58
CA ALA A 202 -33.90 27.57 0.35
C ALA A 202 -32.60 27.45 -0.47
N LEU A 203 -31.80 26.41 -0.23
CA LEU A 203 -30.58 26.10 -0.98
C LEU A 203 -30.88 25.72 -2.44
N VAL A 204 -31.83 24.82 -2.69
CA VAL A 204 -32.17 24.38 -4.06
C VAL A 204 -32.75 25.53 -4.90
N ASP A 205 -33.63 26.36 -4.32
CA ASP A 205 -34.24 27.48 -5.05
C ASP A 205 -33.20 28.53 -5.49
N ASP A 206 -32.33 28.96 -4.57
CA ASP A 206 -31.30 29.96 -4.84
C ASP A 206 -30.27 29.45 -5.86
N LEU A 207 -29.81 28.20 -5.73
CA LEU A 207 -28.85 27.58 -6.66
C LEU A 207 -29.43 27.40 -8.07
N ALA A 208 -30.71 27.01 -8.21
CA ALA A 208 -31.36 26.87 -9.51
C ALA A 208 -31.56 28.23 -10.19
N ARG A 209 -32.00 29.24 -9.45
CA ARG A 209 -32.18 30.63 -9.93
C ARG A 209 -30.89 31.24 -10.44
N ASN A 210 -29.80 31.11 -9.67
CA ASN A 210 -28.50 31.66 -10.04
C ASN A 210 -27.92 31.08 -11.35
N ARG A 211 -28.39 29.90 -11.80
CA ARG A 211 -28.00 29.30 -13.09
C ARG A 211 -28.92 29.66 -14.26
N LEU A 212 -30.13 30.15 -14.00
CA LEU A 212 -31.12 30.45 -15.04
C LEU A 212 -31.25 31.97 -15.22
N THR A 213 -30.38 32.54 -16.05
CA THR A 213 -30.20 34.00 -16.20
C THR A 213 -31.07 34.65 -17.30
N HIS A 214 -32.10 33.95 -17.78
CA HIS A 214 -32.94 34.38 -18.91
C HIS A 214 -34.44 34.24 -18.61
N GLU A 215 -35.26 35.03 -19.28
CA GLU A 215 -36.72 34.85 -19.30
C GLU A 215 -37.05 33.50 -19.96
N LEU A 216 -37.86 32.67 -19.28
CA LEU A 216 -38.26 31.36 -19.78
C LEU A 216 -39.47 31.43 -20.73
N ALA A 217 -40.21 32.53 -20.71
CA ALA A 217 -41.34 32.78 -21.60
C ALA A 217 -41.45 34.27 -21.99
N PRO A 218 -41.91 34.60 -23.22
CA PRO A 218 -42.29 35.98 -23.54
C PRO A 218 -43.48 36.42 -22.70
N ALA A 219 -43.60 37.72 -22.42
CA ALA A 219 -44.69 38.29 -21.64
C ALA A 219 -46.08 37.83 -22.16
N GLY A 220 -46.89 37.26 -21.27
CA GLY A 220 -48.09 36.51 -21.64
C GLY A 220 -49.07 36.32 -20.49
N ASP A 221 -49.62 35.11 -20.36
CA ASP A 221 -50.63 34.76 -19.35
C ASP A 221 -50.01 34.43 -17.97
N ALA A 222 -50.84 33.94 -17.04
CA ALA A 222 -50.40 33.54 -15.70
C ALA A 222 -49.31 32.44 -15.69
N THR A 223 -49.23 31.63 -16.75
CA THR A 223 -48.17 30.61 -16.92
C THR A 223 -46.85 31.27 -17.30
N ALA A 224 -46.88 32.24 -18.21
CA ALA A 224 -45.69 33.01 -18.58
C ALA A 224 -45.16 33.85 -17.40
N ALA A 225 -46.06 34.44 -16.60
CA ALA A 225 -45.70 35.15 -15.37
C ALA A 225 -45.00 34.23 -14.36
N TRP A 226 -45.55 33.02 -14.13
CA TRP A 226 -44.93 32.01 -13.26
C TRP A 226 -43.57 31.53 -13.79
N LEU A 227 -43.45 31.25 -15.09
CA LEU A 227 -42.20 30.81 -15.71
C LEU A 227 -41.08 31.85 -15.57
N ASN A 228 -41.38 33.14 -15.70
CA ASN A 228 -40.37 34.19 -15.49
C ASN A 228 -40.10 34.45 -14.00
N ALA A 229 -41.07 34.21 -13.12
CA ALA A 229 -40.85 34.25 -11.67
C ALA A 229 -39.94 33.12 -11.16
N LEU A 230 -39.70 32.05 -11.93
CA LEU A 230 -38.70 31.01 -11.62
C LEU A 230 -37.25 31.45 -11.85
N THR A 231 -37.02 32.58 -12.54
CA THR A 231 -35.67 33.10 -12.85
C THR A 231 -35.45 34.53 -12.33
N GLY A 232 -36.51 35.33 -12.22
CA GLY A 232 -36.48 36.67 -11.62
C GLY A 232 -36.97 36.71 -10.16
N GLU A 233 -37.71 37.76 -9.82
CA GLU A 233 -38.39 37.89 -8.52
C GLU A 233 -39.31 36.68 -8.25
N PRO A 234 -39.21 35.99 -7.10
CA PRO A 234 -39.99 34.78 -6.84
C PRO A 234 -41.48 35.08 -6.61
N HIS A 235 -41.82 36.29 -6.17
CA HIS A 235 -43.21 36.73 -5.99
C HIS A 235 -43.73 37.39 -7.26
N PHE A 236 -44.97 37.05 -7.64
CA PHE A 236 -45.60 37.59 -8.86
C PHE A 236 -47.12 37.77 -8.68
N ASP A 237 -47.78 38.36 -9.67
CA ASP A 237 -49.24 38.55 -9.69
C ASP A 237 -49.88 37.72 -10.82
N GLY A 238 -51.10 37.22 -10.60
CA GLY A 238 -51.85 36.44 -11.60
C GLY A 238 -53.24 36.02 -11.14
N ASP A 239 -54.06 35.50 -12.07
CA ASP A 239 -55.40 35.01 -11.73
C ASP A 239 -55.34 33.77 -10.82
N ARG A 240 -56.00 33.86 -9.66
CA ARG A 240 -56.00 32.81 -8.63
C ARG A 240 -56.67 31.50 -9.08
N GLY A 241 -57.56 31.54 -10.07
CA GLY A 241 -58.20 30.34 -10.64
C GLY A 241 -57.27 29.59 -11.60
N GLN A 242 -56.62 30.33 -12.51
CA GLN A 242 -55.66 29.78 -13.47
C GLN A 242 -54.44 29.17 -12.77
N LEU A 243 -53.84 29.89 -11.81
CA LEU A 243 -52.65 29.43 -11.07
C LEU A 243 -52.88 28.13 -10.29
N ARG A 244 -54.08 27.95 -9.70
CA ARG A 244 -54.46 26.69 -9.04
C ARG A 244 -54.63 25.53 -10.02
N SER A 245 -55.05 25.79 -11.27
CA SER A 245 -55.13 24.74 -12.30
C SER A 245 -53.74 24.33 -12.80
N LEU A 246 -52.81 25.28 -12.91
CA LEU A 246 -51.43 25.05 -13.35
C LEU A 246 -50.64 24.19 -12.35
N ALA A 247 -50.72 24.51 -11.04
CA ALA A 247 -50.03 23.74 -9.99
C ALA A 247 -50.33 22.22 -10.07
N ARG A 248 -51.60 21.86 -10.24
CA ARG A 248 -52.06 20.47 -10.37
C ARG A 248 -51.55 19.74 -11.64
N GLN A 249 -51.24 20.47 -12.71
CA GLN A 249 -50.69 19.85 -13.93
C GLN A 249 -49.21 19.49 -13.76
N LEU A 250 -48.44 20.34 -13.09
CA LEU A 250 -47.02 20.11 -12.84
C LEU A 250 -46.78 18.87 -11.97
N GLU A 251 -47.61 18.68 -10.93
CA GLU A 251 -47.61 17.47 -10.09
C GLU A 251 -47.74 16.16 -10.88
N THR A 252 -48.39 16.18 -12.05
CA THR A 252 -48.61 14.98 -12.89
C THR A 252 -47.43 14.69 -13.82
N TRP A 253 -46.59 15.67 -14.15
CA TRP A 253 -45.54 15.54 -15.16
C TRP A 253 -44.23 14.92 -14.63
N HIS A 254 -43.95 15.05 -13.33
CA HIS A 254 -42.64 14.76 -12.72
C HIS A 254 -42.25 13.26 -12.61
N THR A 255 -42.64 12.38 -13.55
CA THR A 255 -42.60 10.90 -13.35
C THR A 255 -41.91 10.02 -14.43
N GLY A 256 -40.98 10.51 -15.28
CA GLY A 256 -40.13 9.57 -16.08
C GLY A 256 -39.15 10.16 -17.12
N VAL A 257 -37.82 10.00 -16.91
CA VAL A 257 -36.70 10.42 -17.80
C VAL A 257 -35.54 9.40 -17.69
N PRO A 258 -34.72 9.10 -18.74
CA PRO A 258 -33.70 8.01 -18.75
C PRO A 258 -32.39 8.23 -17.94
N GLY A 259 -31.36 7.38 -18.19
CA GLY A 259 -30.13 7.21 -17.35
C GLY A 259 -30.16 5.90 -16.55
N GLN A 260 -30.74 4.87 -17.18
CA GLN A 260 -31.59 3.88 -16.50
C GLN A 260 -31.65 2.52 -17.26
N SER A 261 -30.68 2.20 -18.14
CA SER A 261 -30.73 1.01 -19.02
C SER A 261 -29.48 0.09 -18.92
N PRO A 262 -29.61 -1.26 -18.91
CA PRO A 262 -28.69 -2.12 -18.13
C PRO A 262 -27.96 -3.27 -18.88
N LEU A 263 -27.88 -3.27 -20.23
CA LEU A 263 -27.43 -4.43 -21.07
C LEU A 263 -26.43 -4.09 -22.22
N ARG A 264 -25.63 -5.06 -22.69
CA ARG A 264 -24.61 -5.00 -23.81
C ARG A 264 -24.41 -6.34 -24.56
N THR A 265 -23.49 -6.45 -25.55
CA THR A 265 -23.27 -7.65 -26.44
C THR A 265 -21.89 -8.34 -26.31
N CYS A 266 -21.79 -9.65 -26.57
CA CYS A 266 -20.62 -10.54 -26.32
C CYS A 266 -20.38 -11.62 -27.41
N PHE A 267 -19.12 -12.06 -27.59
CA PHE A 267 -18.66 -13.12 -28.53
C PHE A 267 -17.85 -14.24 -27.83
N ARG A 268 -17.91 -15.51 -28.30
CA ARG A 268 -17.19 -16.66 -27.71
C ARG A 268 -16.66 -17.65 -28.75
N LEU A 269 -15.37 -18.04 -28.70
CA LEU A 269 -14.75 -19.03 -29.60
C LEU A 269 -14.65 -20.44 -28.99
N HIS A 270 -15.03 -21.44 -29.78
CA HIS A 270 -14.93 -22.87 -29.49
C HIS A 270 -13.89 -23.55 -30.40
N ALA A 271 -13.13 -24.50 -29.84
CA ALA A 271 -12.18 -25.33 -30.58
C ALA A 271 -12.82 -26.71 -30.91
N PRO A 272 -12.42 -27.36 -32.02
CA PRO A 272 -12.98 -28.65 -32.42
C PRO A 272 -12.76 -29.73 -31.36
N GLU A 273 -13.83 -30.46 -31.06
CA GLU A 273 -13.85 -31.66 -30.25
C GLU A 273 -14.06 -32.89 -31.17
N ASP A 274 -13.44 -34.03 -30.83
CA ASP A 274 -13.45 -35.27 -31.62
C ASP A 274 -12.94 -35.16 -33.08
N ASP A 275 -13.68 -35.72 -34.05
CA ASP A 275 -13.35 -35.88 -35.48
C ASP A 275 -13.84 -34.70 -36.36
N ASP A 276 -14.52 -33.71 -35.76
CA ASP A 276 -14.98 -32.50 -36.45
C ASP A 276 -13.80 -31.53 -36.69
N PRO A 277 -13.55 -31.05 -37.93
CA PRO A 277 -12.47 -30.10 -38.20
C PRO A 277 -12.82 -28.63 -37.88
N ASP A 278 -14.09 -28.30 -37.63
CA ASP A 278 -14.59 -26.92 -37.65
C ASP A 278 -14.49 -26.20 -36.28
N TRP A 279 -14.33 -24.87 -36.33
CA TRP A 279 -14.26 -23.97 -35.19
C TRP A 279 -15.47 -23.02 -35.20
N ILE A 280 -16.03 -22.68 -34.03
CA ILE A 280 -17.32 -21.94 -33.94
C ILE A 280 -17.18 -20.68 -33.08
N VAL A 281 -17.80 -19.57 -33.50
CA VAL A 281 -17.93 -18.32 -32.74
C VAL A 281 -19.41 -18.02 -32.46
N GLU A 282 -19.81 -17.92 -31.18
CA GLU A 282 -21.19 -17.70 -30.69
C GLU A 282 -21.46 -16.23 -30.30
N PHE A 283 -22.71 -15.73 -30.46
CA PHE A 283 -23.15 -14.37 -30.10
C PHE A 283 -24.12 -14.34 -28.89
N LEU A 284 -23.96 -13.40 -27.96
CA LEU A 284 -24.76 -13.29 -26.72
C LEU A 284 -25.07 -11.82 -26.31
N LEU A 285 -26.13 -11.61 -25.51
CA LEU A 285 -26.33 -10.40 -24.68
C LEU A 285 -25.83 -10.62 -23.24
N GLN A 286 -25.35 -9.55 -22.60
CA GLN A 286 -24.77 -9.53 -21.25
C GLN A 286 -25.32 -8.36 -20.42
N SER A 287 -25.53 -8.52 -19.11
CA SER A 287 -25.83 -7.38 -18.22
C SER A 287 -24.57 -6.57 -17.87
N VAL A 288 -24.74 -5.26 -17.69
CA VAL A 288 -23.68 -4.36 -17.24
C VAL A 288 -23.45 -4.47 -15.73
N ASP A 289 -24.53 -4.55 -14.95
CA ASP A 289 -24.48 -4.67 -13.48
C ASP A 289 -24.10 -6.10 -13.02
N ASP A 290 -24.39 -7.11 -13.84
CA ASP A 290 -24.08 -8.52 -13.56
C ASP A 290 -23.51 -9.23 -14.80
N PRO A 291 -22.19 -9.17 -15.05
CA PRO A 291 -21.54 -9.80 -16.20
C PRO A 291 -21.71 -11.34 -16.27
N GLY A 292 -22.16 -11.99 -15.18
CA GLY A 292 -22.48 -13.42 -15.17
C GLY A 292 -23.79 -13.77 -15.89
N VAL A 293 -24.68 -12.79 -16.08
CA VAL A 293 -25.92 -12.96 -16.84
C VAL A 293 -25.61 -12.84 -18.33
N LEU A 294 -25.51 -13.99 -19.00
CA LEU A 294 -25.37 -14.14 -20.44
C LEU A 294 -26.60 -14.84 -21.02
N VAL A 295 -27.16 -14.28 -22.10
CA VAL A 295 -28.30 -14.85 -22.84
C VAL A 295 -27.89 -15.01 -24.30
N SER A 296 -28.04 -16.22 -24.86
CA SER A 296 -27.65 -16.49 -26.24
C SER A 296 -28.47 -15.67 -27.23
N ALA A 297 -27.91 -15.34 -28.39
CA ALA A 297 -28.68 -14.71 -29.45
C ALA A 297 -29.89 -15.58 -29.89
N GLN A 298 -29.75 -16.91 -29.86
CA GLN A 298 -30.85 -17.84 -30.14
C GLN A 298 -32.02 -17.66 -29.14
N ASP A 299 -31.74 -17.54 -27.85
CA ASP A 299 -32.76 -17.27 -26.82
C ASP A 299 -33.41 -15.89 -26.98
N VAL A 300 -32.65 -14.87 -27.40
CA VAL A 300 -33.19 -13.53 -27.70
C VAL A 300 -34.15 -13.56 -28.89
N TRP A 301 -33.82 -14.29 -29.96
CA TRP A 301 -34.69 -14.48 -31.12
C TRP A 301 -35.92 -15.35 -30.83
N ALA A 302 -35.80 -16.30 -29.90
CA ALA A 302 -36.91 -17.16 -29.45
C ALA A 302 -37.84 -16.52 -28.42
N ASP A 303 -37.62 -15.25 -28.07
CA ASP A 303 -38.31 -14.50 -27.00
C ASP A 303 -38.23 -15.17 -25.60
N ASN A 304 -37.17 -15.94 -25.37
CA ASN A 304 -36.86 -16.59 -24.09
C ASN A 304 -36.16 -15.62 -23.12
N THR A 305 -36.63 -14.38 -23.09
CA THR A 305 -35.92 -13.18 -22.61
C THR A 305 -36.30 -12.78 -21.18
N ARG A 306 -37.01 -13.63 -20.43
CA ARG A 306 -37.53 -13.33 -19.07
C ARG A 306 -36.51 -12.75 -18.08
N VAL A 307 -35.24 -13.12 -18.21
CA VAL A 307 -34.13 -12.61 -17.35
C VAL A 307 -33.72 -11.17 -17.74
N LEU A 308 -33.98 -10.77 -18.99
CA LEU A 308 -33.73 -9.44 -19.56
C LEU A 308 -34.93 -8.49 -19.43
N ASN A 309 -36.16 -9.01 -19.35
CA ASN A 309 -37.39 -8.20 -19.28
C ASN A 309 -37.55 -7.39 -17.97
N ARG A 310 -36.66 -7.58 -16.99
CA ARG A 310 -36.54 -6.70 -15.79
C ARG A 310 -35.76 -5.40 -16.08
N TRP A 311 -35.22 -5.26 -17.28
CA TRP A 311 -34.23 -4.27 -17.67
C TRP A 311 -34.51 -3.61 -19.01
N VAL A 312 -35.14 -4.30 -19.96
CA VAL A 312 -35.58 -3.70 -21.24
C VAL A 312 -36.85 -4.40 -21.76
N ASP A 313 -37.79 -3.65 -22.31
CA ASP A 313 -39.04 -4.18 -22.88
C ASP A 313 -38.86 -4.82 -24.27
N GLN A 314 -37.78 -4.46 -25.00
CA GLN A 314 -37.53 -4.87 -26.39
C GLN A 314 -36.05 -5.30 -26.62
N PRO A 315 -35.61 -6.47 -26.11
CA PRO A 315 -34.21 -6.91 -26.20
C PRO A 315 -33.73 -7.25 -27.62
N GLN A 316 -34.64 -7.59 -28.53
CA GLN A 316 -34.34 -7.93 -29.94
C GLN A 316 -33.82 -6.74 -30.75
N GLU A 317 -34.41 -5.55 -30.55
CA GLU A 317 -33.99 -4.33 -31.25
C GLU A 317 -32.60 -3.88 -30.77
N LEU A 318 -32.31 -4.04 -29.48
CA LEU A 318 -31.00 -3.77 -28.88
C LEU A 318 -29.90 -4.67 -29.48
N LEU A 319 -30.14 -5.98 -29.59
CA LEU A 319 -29.17 -6.93 -30.14
C LEU A 319 -28.86 -6.66 -31.63
N LEU A 320 -29.87 -6.34 -32.45
CA LEU A 320 -29.64 -5.98 -33.85
C LEU A 320 -28.83 -4.70 -34.00
N ALA A 321 -29.12 -3.67 -33.20
CA ALA A 321 -28.39 -2.40 -33.20
C ALA A 321 -26.90 -2.60 -32.86
N GLU A 322 -26.60 -3.44 -31.86
CA GLU A 322 -25.23 -3.72 -31.43
C GLU A 322 -24.45 -4.62 -32.41
N LEU A 323 -25.08 -5.66 -32.99
CA LEU A 323 -24.41 -6.53 -33.98
C LEU A 323 -24.05 -5.74 -35.26
N GLY A 324 -24.91 -4.80 -35.69
CA GLY A 324 -24.61 -3.88 -36.79
C GLY A 324 -23.47 -2.89 -36.52
N ARG A 325 -23.08 -2.70 -35.25
CA ARG A 325 -21.88 -1.95 -34.86
C ARG A 325 -20.61 -2.82 -34.97
N ALA A 326 -20.71 -4.11 -34.71
CA ALA A 326 -19.56 -5.02 -34.58
C ALA A 326 -18.90 -5.45 -35.90
N SER A 327 -19.66 -5.66 -36.99
CA SER A 327 -19.09 -6.22 -38.25
C SER A 327 -18.05 -5.31 -38.92
N ARG A 328 -18.01 -4.02 -38.55
CA ARG A 328 -16.99 -3.06 -38.99
C ARG A 328 -15.57 -3.40 -38.52
N ILE A 329 -15.41 -4.28 -37.53
CA ILE A 329 -14.12 -4.68 -36.94
C ILE A 329 -13.73 -6.11 -37.35
N CYS A 330 -14.72 -7.00 -37.52
CA CYS A 330 -14.52 -8.38 -37.97
C CYS A 330 -15.39 -8.63 -39.23
N PRO A 331 -14.83 -8.42 -40.44
CA PRO A 331 -15.57 -8.54 -41.71
C PRO A 331 -16.19 -9.92 -41.93
N GLU A 332 -15.65 -10.96 -41.29
CA GLU A 332 -16.20 -12.32 -41.32
C GLU A 332 -17.63 -12.38 -40.74
N LEU A 333 -18.02 -11.46 -39.86
CA LEU A 333 -19.38 -11.34 -39.31
C LEU A 333 -20.43 -10.90 -40.35
N ASP A 334 -20.02 -10.28 -41.48
CA ASP A 334 -20.96 -9.91 -42.56
C ASP A 334 -21.62 -11.13 -43.22
N ALA A 335 -21.07 -12.34 -43.02
CA ALA A 335 -21.71 -13.58 -43.42
C ALA A 335 -22.93 -13.90 -42.54
N ALA A 336 -22.81 -13.70 -41.22
CA ALA A 336 -23.87 -14.01 -40.25
C ALA A 336 -25.03 -13.00 -40.31
N LEU A 337 -24.73 -11.71 -40.52
CA LEU A 337 -25.73 -10.63 -40.65
C LEU A 337 -26.67 -10.74 -41.87
N ARG A 338 -26.41 -11.69 -42.79
CA ARG A 338 -27.30 -11.99 -43.94
C ARG A 338 -28.47 -12.91 -43.57
N THR A 339 -28.52 -13.38 -42.33
CA THR A 339 -29.60 -14.22 -41.80
C THR A 339 -30.59 -13.39 -41.01
N SER A 340 -31.86 -13.80 -40.96
CA SER A 340 -32.91 -13.10 -40.22
C SER A 340 -32.73 -13.14 -38.69
N HIS A 341 -31.94 -14.09 -38.20
CA HIS A 341 -31.71 -14.38 -36.78
C HIS A 341 -30.24 -14.76 -36.56
N PRO A 342 -29.31 -13.80 -36.60
CA PRO A 342 -27.87 -14.07 -36.49
C PRO A 342 -27.52 -14.63 -35.10
N SER A 343 -26.77 -15.73 -35.06
CA SER A 343 -26.35 -16.39 -33.80
C SER A 343 -24.90 -16.86 -33.72
N GLU A 344 -24.26 -17.20 -34.85
CA GLU A 344 -22.92 -17.81 -34.88
C GLU A 344 -22.15 -17.61 -36.20
N LEU A 345 -20.87 -18.02 -36.21
CA LEU A 345 -19.94 -18.03 -37.36
C LEU A 345 -19.01 -19.27 -37.28
N VAL A 346 -18.68 -19.89 -38.43
CA VAL A 346 -17.85 -21.12 -38.53
C VAL A 346 -16.53 -20.85 -39.27
N LEU A 347 -15.43 -21.47 -38.83
CA LEU A 347 -14.03 -21.27 -39.29
C LEU A 347 -13.25 -22.59 -39.40
N ASP A 348 -12.16 -22.62 -40.16
CA ASP A 348 -11.21 -23.75 -40.23
C ASP A 348 -9.96 -23.52 -39.34
N THR A 349 -8.97 -24.43 -39.39
CA THR A 349 -7.75 -24.31 -38.55
C THR A 349 -6.86 -23.11 -38.91
N GLU A 350 -6.91 -22.60 -40.14
CA GLU A 350 -6.17 -21.41 -40.57
C GLU A 350 -6.92 -20.13 -40.16
N GLY A 351 -8.23 -20.07 -40.41
CA GLY A 351 -9.12 -18.99 -39.98
C GLY A 351 -9.23 -18.86 -38.46
N ALA A 352 -9.16 -19.96 -37.71
CA ALA A 352 -9.08 -19.93 -36.25
C ALA A 352 -7.78 -19.27 -35.75
N TYR A 353 -6.65 -19.55 -36.40
CA TYR A 353 -5.39 -18.86 -36.12
C TYR A 353 -5.47 -17.37 -36.47
N GLU A 354 -6.15 -16.98 -37.56
CA GLU A 354 -6.41 -15.57 -37.84
C GLU A 354 -7.30 -14.89 -36.79
N PHE A 355 -8.41 -15.52 -36.39
CA PHE A 355 -9.32 -14.97 -35.38
C PHE A 355 -8.62 -14.76 -34.03
N LEU A 356 -7.80 -15.73 -33.60
CA LEU A 356 -6.97 -15.63 -32.39
C LEU A 356 -6.00 -14.44 -32.42
N ASN A 357 -5.58 -13.99 -33.60
CA ASN A 357 -4.74 -12.80 -33.78
C ASN A 357 -5.53 -11.47 -33.80
N ARG A 358 -6.87 -11.48 -33.96
CA ARG A 358 -7.71 -10.27 -34.05
C ARG A 358 -8.49 -9.93 -32.76
N ALA A 359 -8.71 -10.90 -31.87
CA ALA A 359 -9.60 -10.81 -30.71
C ALA A 359 -9.46 -9.53 -29.85
N ALA A 360 -8.24 -9.02 -29.66
CA ALA A 360 -7.97 -7.83 -28.83
C ALA A 360 -8.63 -6.53 -29.32
N HIS A 361 -8.98 -6.42 -30.60
CA HIS A 361 -9.58 -5.20 -31.17
C HIS A 361 -11.10 -5.10 -30.94
N LEU A 362 -11.78 -6.24 -30.70
CA LEU A 362 -13.24 -6.26 -30.48
C LEU A 362 -13.62 -5.79 -29.07
N ASP A 363 -12.83 -6.17 -28.06
CA ASP A 363 -13.02 -5.80 -26.65
C ASP A 363 -12.99 -4.28 -26.44
N GLN A 364 -12.04 -3.61 -27.12
CA GLN A 364 -11.85 -2.15 -27.07
C GLN A 364 -13.04 -1.33 -27.62
N ALA A 365 -13.99 -1.95 -28.32
CA ALA A 365 -15.16 -1.29 -28.92
C ALA A 365 -16.46 -1.46 -28.12
N GLY A 366 -16.36 -1.86 -26.84
CA GLY A 366 -17.51 -1.99 -25.92
C GLY A 366 -18.26 -3.32 -26.03
N PHE A 367 -17.68 -4.32 -26.70
CA PHE A 367 -18.15 -5.71 -26.75
C PHE A 367 -17.31 -6.58 -25.81
N ALA A 368 -17.81 -7.75 -25.40
CA ALA A 368 -17.03 -8.75 -24.66
C ALA A 368 -16.55 -9.91 -25.56
N VAL A 369 -15.40 -10.53 -25.26
CA VAL A 369 -14.81 -11.64 -26.04
C VAL A 369 -14.28 -12.77 -25.13
N LEU A 370 -14.55 -14.04 -25.49
CA LEU A 370 -14.14 -15.22 -24.73
C LEU A 370 -13.32 -16.21 -25.60
N LEU A 371 -12.16 -16.68 -25.12
CA LEU A 371 -11.17 -17.50 -25.86
C LEU A 371 -10.81 -18.85 -25.18
N PRO A 372 -10.28 -19.85 -25.93
CA PRO A 372 -9.83 -21.13 -25.38
C PRO A 372 -8.64 -21.06 -24.40
N SER A 373 -8.67 -21.90 -23.37
CA SER A 373 -7.79 -21.84 -22.19
C SER A 373 -6.31 -22.25 -22.39
N TRP A 374 -5.97 -22.79 -23.55
CA TRP A 374 -4.63 -23.30 -23.90
C TRP A 374 -3.77 -22.30 -24.70
N TRP A 375 -4.38 -21.26 -25.28
CA TRP A 375 -3.66 -20.22 -26.02
C TRP A 375 -2.82 -19.36 -25.06
N GLY A 376 -1.56 -19.09 -25.42
CA GLY A 376 -0.69 -18.16 -24.67
C GLY A 376 0.06 -18.70 -23.44
N ARG A 377 0.20 -20.02 -23.23
CA ARG A 377 0.96 -20.58 -22.08
C ARG A 377 2.36 -21.10 -22.46
N SER A 378 3.40 -20.64 -21.75
CA SER A 378 4.82 -21.03 -21.98
C SER A 378 5.18 -22.48 -21.62
N GLN A 379 4.36 -23.17 -20.83
CA GLN A 379 4.67 -24.47 -20.21
C GLN A 379 4.72 -25.69 -21.18
N ARG A 380 4.93 -25.48 -22.48
CA ARG A 380 4.92 -26.52 -23.53
C ARG A 380 6.07 -26.40 -24.54
N GLU A 381 7.16 -25.73 -24.18
CA GLU A 381 8.38 -25.64 -24.99
C GLU A 381 9.30 -26.88 -24.84
N LEU A 382 10.33 -26.98 -25.69
CA LEU A 382 11.28 -28.10 -25.81
C LEU A 382 12.58 -27.82 -25.03
N GLY A 383 13.13 -28.81 -24.30
CA GLY A 383 14.34 -28.64 -23.45
C GLY A 383 15.09 -29.93 -23.05
N LEU A 384 16.06 -29.80 -22.13
CA LEU A 384 17.01 -30.84 -21.69
C LEU A 384 16.91 -31.22 -20.21
N LYS A 385 17.25 -32.47 -19.87
CA LYS A 385 17.21 -33.03 -18.50
C LYS A 385 18.53 -33.69 -18.10
N LEU A 386 19.03 -33.41 -16.89
CA LEU A 386 20.31 -33.92 -16.33
C LEU A 386 20.07 -34.83 -15.12
N ASN A 387 20.75 -35.98 -15.04
CA ASN A 387 20.67 -36.91 -13.91
C ASN A 387 22.07 -37.22 -13.34
N ALA A 388 22.26 -37.22 -12.01
CA ALA A 388 23.56 -37.40 -11.34
C ALA A 388 23.50 -38.21 -10.02
N THR A 389 24.65 -38.77 -9.59
CA THR A 389 24.73 -39.70 -8.45
C THR A 389 25.94 -39.43 -7.53
N SER A 390 25.71 -39.24 -6.22
CA SER A 390 26.76 -39.10 -5.20
C SER A 390 26.74 -40.24 -4.17
N THR A 391 27.89 -40.55 -3.57
CA THR A 391 28.03 -41.60 -2.55
C THR A 391 27.84 -41.06 -1.13
N GLY A 392 27.06 -41.77 -0.30
CA GLY A 392 26.78 -41.40 1.09
C GLY A 392 25.52 -40.53 1.28
N THR A 393 25.01 -40.45 2.51
CA THR A 393 23.82 -39.65 2.91
C THR A 393 24.22 -38.46 3.78
N ALA A 394 23.42 -37.38 3.79
CA ALA A 394 23.77 -36.15 4.53
C ALA A 394 24.06 -36.38 6.04
N GLY A 395 23.37 -37.33 6.68
CA GLY A 395 23.59 -37.68 8.09
C GLY A 395 24.94 -38.33 8.39
N ALA A 396 25.62 -38.95 7.42
CA ALA A 396 26.98 -39.49 7.61
C ALA A 396 28.05 -38.37 7.55
N VAL A 397 27.78 -37.29 6.80
CA VAL A 397 28.66 -36.12 6.66
C VAL A 397 28.83 -35.37 7.99
N THR A 398 27.89 -35.52 8.94
CA THR A 398 28.04 -34.98 10.30
C THR A 398 28.94 -35.84 11.21
N LYS A 399 29.53 -36.93 10.70
CA LYS A 399 30.42 -37.84 11.45
C LYS A 399 31.78 -38.08 10.78
N GLU A 400 31.90 -37.91 9.46
CA GLU A 400 33.16 -38.15 8.71
C GLU A 400 33.88 -36.86 8.27
N SER A 401 35.19 -36.79 8.50
CA SER A 401 36.02 -35.58 8.34
C SER A 401 36.53 -35.29 6.92
N GLY A 402 35.94 -35.88 5.88
CA GLY A 402 36.60 -36.06 4.58
C GLY A 402 35.97 -35.44 3.33
N ILE A 403 34.80 -34.79 3.42
CA ILE A 403 34.08 -34.30 2.24
C ILE A 403 34.31 -32.80 2.04
N ASP A 404 34.93 -32.45 0.90
CA ASP A 404 35.19 -31.08 0.45
C ASP A 404 34.40 -30.77 -0.84
N ARG A 405 34.23 -29.47 -1.14
CA ARG A 405 33.50 -28.95 -2.32
C ARG A 405 34.03 -29.47 -3.67
N ASN A 406 35.23 -30.05 -3.70
CA ASN A 406 35.93 -30.55 -4.87
C ASN A 406 35.69 -32.05 -5.15
N ALA A 407 34.76 -32.70 -4.45
CA ALA A 407 34.37 -34.10 -4.71
C ALA A 407 33.80 -34.30 -6.14
N LEU A 408 34.11 -35.46 -6.76
CA LEU A 408 33.69 -35.82 -8.12
C LEU A 408 32.43 -36.71 -8.15
N ILE A 409 31.57 -36.50 -9.15
CA ILE A 409 30.22 -37.08 -9.34
C ILE A 409 30.00 -37.51 -10.80
N ASP A 410 29.24 -38.59 -11.03
CA ASP A 410 28.87 -39.12 -12.36
C ASP A 410 27.51 -38.54 -12.87
N TYR A 411 27.32 -38.33 -14.20
CA TYR A 411 26.11 -37.70 -14.80
C TYR A 411 25.60 -38.26 -16.18
N ARG A 412 24.36 -37.90 -16.59
CA ARG A 412 23.69 -38.22 -17.89
C ARG A 412 22.67 -37.15 -18.39
N TRP A 413 22.53 -36.95 -19.72
CA TRP A 413 21.56 -36.03 -20.39
C TRP A 413 20.41 -36.71 -21.18
N GLU A 414 19.23 -36.04 -21.28
CA GLU A 414 17.99 -36.47 -22.00
C GLU A 414 17.18 -35.26 -22.59
N LEU A 415 16.22 -35.50 -23.52
CA LEU A 415 15.32 -34.50 -24.15
C LEU A 415 13.87 -34.54 -23.61
N ALA A 416 13.21 -33.38 -23.47
CA ALA A 416 11.85 -33.26 -22.93
C ALA A 416 10.98 -32.17 -23.62
N LEU A 417 9.66 -32.31 -23.49
CA LEU A 417 8.64 -31.29 -23.79
C LEU A 417 7.98 -30.88 -22.47
N GLY A 418 8.21 -29.64 -22.02
CA GLY A 418 7.93 -29.26 -20.63
C GLY A 418 8.66 -30.17 -19.64
N ASN A 419 7.90 -30.90 -18.81
CA ASN A 419 8.44 -31.84 -17.82
C ASN A 419 8.41 -33.32 -18.29
N GLU A 420 7.92 -33.61 -19.50
CA GLU A 420 7.75 -34.98 -20.01
C GLU A 420 8.90 -35.33 -20.96
N THR A 421 9.71 -36.34 -20.61
CA THR A 421 10.76 -36.87 -21.49
C THR A 421 10.13 -37.41 -22.78
N LEU A 422 10.65 -37.01 -23.94
CA LEU A 422 10.11 -37.41 -25.25
C LEU A 422 10.60 -38.81 -25.65
N SER A 423 9.71 -39.61 -26.24
CA SER A 423 10.09 -40.88 -26.86
C SER A 423 10.80 -40.65 -28.21
N LYS A 424 11.47 -41.68 -28.73
CA LYS A 424 12.14 -41.62 -30.06
C LYS A 424 11.13 -41.48 -31.20
N GLU A 425 9.96 -42.07 -31.03
CA GLU A 425 8.85 -42.05 -31.98
C GLU A 425 8.21 -40.66 -32.04
N GLU A 426 7.96 -40.02 -30.89
CA GLU A 426 7.37 -38.67 -30.81
C GLU A 426 8.28 -37.58 -31.39
N LEU A 427 9.59 -37.73 -31.23
CA LEU A 427 10.59 -36.86 -31.88
C LEU A 427 10.54 -36.96 -33.41
N ALA A 428 10.17 -38.11 -33.97
CA ALA A 428 10.06 -38.30 -35.41
C ALA A 428 8.76 -37.69 -35.98
N GLU A 429 7.63 -37.78 -35.27
CA GLU A 429 6.37 -37.15 -35.67
C GLU A 429 6.47 -35.62 -35.70
N LEU A 430 7.07 -35.03 -34.67
CA LEU A 430 7.30 -33.59 -34.56
C LEU A 430 8.12 -33.02 -35.72
N ALA A 431 9.08 -33.78 -36.25
CA ALA A 431 9.88 -33.35 -37.39
C ALA A 431 9.06 -33.20 -38.68
N ALA A 432 7.95 -33.95 -38.83
CA ALA A 432 7.23 -34.13 -40.09
C ALA A 432 6.10 -33.11 -40.38
N ALA A 433 5.56 -32.43 -39.35
CA ALA A 433 4.38 -31.57 -39.49
C ALA A 433 4.55 -30.34 -40.42
N LYS A 434 3.44 -29.81 -40.97
CA LYS A 434 3.44 -28.68 -41.93
C LYS A 434 2.91 -27.36 -41.38
N VAL A 435 1.91 -27.38 -40.50
CA VAL A 435 1.29 -26.18 -39.89
C VAL A 435 1.81 -26.03 -38.44
N PRO A 436 1.99 -24.81 -37.90
CA PRO A 436 2.58 -24.63 -36.56
C PRO A 436 1.73 -25.16 -35.39
N LEU A 437 0.44 -25.42 -35.60
CA LEU A 437 -0.50 -25.95 -34.60
C LEU A 437 -0.69 -27.45 -34.84
N VAL A 438 -0.29 -28.29 -33.88
CA VAL A 438 -0.26 -29.75 -34.00
C VAL A 438 -0.98 -30.40 -32.80
N ARG A 439 -1.78 -31.44 -33.04
CA ARG A 439 -2.48 -32.21 -31.98
C ARG A 439 -1.60 -33.39 -31.52
N MET A 440 -0.98 -33.29 -30.34
CA MET A 440 -0.18 -34.35 -29.71
C MET A 440 -0.84 -34.84 -28.42
N ARG A 441 -0.86 -36.16 -28.19
CA ARG A 441 -1.48 -36.78 -26.99
C ARG A 441 -2.90 -36.22 -26.71
N GLY A 442 -3.67 -35.99 -27.77
CA GLY A 442 -5.03 -35.41 -27.73
C GLY A 442 -5.13 -33.89 -27.55
N ARG A 443 -4.02 -33.16 -27.42
CA ARG A 443 -3.97 -31.72 -27.10
C ARG A 443 -3.28 -30.91 -28.20
N TRP A 444 -3.77 -29.69 -28.46
CA TRP A 444 -3.11 -28.75 -29.37
C TRP A 444 -1.84 -28.13 -28.74
N VAL A 445 -0.76 -28.07 -29.53
CA VAL A 445 0.58 -27.55 -29.17
C VAL A 445 1.14 -26.76 -30.35
N GLN A 446 1.89 -25.69 -30.04
CA GLN A 446 2.63 -24.88 -31.01
C GLN A 446 4.12 -25.27 -31.01
N VAL A 447 4.75 -25.45 -32.18
CA VAL A 447 6.13 -26.00 -32.28
C VAL A 447 7.06 -25.13 -33.13
N ASP A 448 8.25 -24.80 -32.59
CA ASP A 448 9.36 -24.19 -33.34
C ASP A 448 10.33 -25.26 -33.89
N ARG A 449 10.39 -25.36 -35.22
CA ARG A 449 11.20 -26.36 -35.93
C ARG A 449 12.71 -26.14 -35.81
N LYS A 450 13.18 -24.93 -35.52
CA LYS A 450 14.64 -24.65 -35.41
C LYS A 450 15.23 -25.24 -34.12
N ARG A 451 14.50 -25.12 -33.01
CA ARG A 451 14.94 -25.62 -31.69
C ARG A 451 15.04 -27.15 -31.66
N LEU A 452 14.10 -27.85 -32.29
CA LEU A 452 14.08 -29.32 -32.35
C LEU A 452 15.36 -29.92 -32.97
N ALA A 453 15.88 -29.31 -34.04
CA ALA A 453 17.08 -29.80 -34.72
C ALA A 453 18.36 -29.66 -33.85
N ALA A 454 18.47 -28.60 -33.05
CA ALA A 454 19.64 -28.35 -32.22
C ALA A 454 19.79 -29.34 -31.06
N GLY A 455 18.66 -29.77 -30.46
CA GLY A 455 18.65 -30.72 -29.34
C GLY A 455 19.09 -32.13 -29.72
N LEU A 456 18.69 -32.60 -30.92
CA LEU A 456 19.03 -33.94 -31.39
C LEU A 456 20.55 -34.14 -31.56
N ALA A 457 21.25 -33.12 -32.08
CA ALA A 457 22.70 -33.17 -32.30
C ALA A 457 23.52 -33.29 -31.00
N MET A 458 23.02 -32.73 -29.88
CA MET A 458 23.71 -32.78 -28.59
C MET A 458 23.74 -34.20 -28.00
N LEU A 459 22.61 -34.91 -28.05
CA LEU A 459 22.49 -36.24 -27.45
C LEU A 459 23.36 -37.29 -28.15
N GLU A 460 23.79 -37.04 -29.40
CA GLU A 460 24.72 -37.91 -30.13
C GLU A 460 26.19 -37.74 -29.69
N GLN A 461 26.53 -36.61 -29.03
CA GLN A 461 27.93 -36.28 -28.67
C GLN A 461 28.23 -36.47 -27.19
N ASP A 462 27.47 -35.84 -26.27
CA ASP A 462 27.90 -35.65 -24.86
C ASP A 462 26.93 -36.25 -23.82
N ALA A 463 26.40 -37.46 -24.06
CA ALA A 463 25.33 -38.03 -23.24
C ALA A 463 25.68 -38.37 -21.78
N THR A 464 26.94 -38.63 -21.40
CA THR A 464 27.34 -39.05 -20.01
C THR A 464 28.79 -38.68 -19.65
N GLY A 465 29.10 -38.41 -18.36
CA GLY A 465 30.46 -38.10 -17.90
C GLY A 465 30.66 -37.94 -16.38
N ARG A 466 31.70 -37.18 -15.96
CA ARG A 466 32.01 -36.81 -14.55
C ARG A 466 32.27 -35.31 -14.37
N MET A 467 31.89 -34.75 -13.22
CA MET A 467 32.17 -33.34 -12.85
C MET A 467 32.28 -33.14 -11.32
N THR A 468 32.68 -31.95 -10.85
CA THR A 468 32.74 -31.65 -9.40
C THR A 468 31.36 -31.32 -8.81
N ALA A 469 31.22 -31.39 -7.48
CA ALA A 469 30.00 -30.97 -6.78
C ALA A 469 29.64 -29.50 -7.03
N LEU A 470 30.64 -28.61 -7.04
CA LEU A 470 30.44 -27.20 -7.35
C LEU A 470 30.00 -26.99 -8.80
N ASP A 471 30.55 -27.76 -9.75
CA ASP A 471 30.19 -27.64 -11.16
C ASP A 471 28.80 -28.24 -11.47
N LEU A 472 28.38 -29.30 -10.76
CA LEU A 472 26.99 -29.78 -10.85
C LEU A 472 26.00 -28.73 -10.31
N ILE A 473 26.31 -28.08 -9.19
CA ILE A 473 25.47 -27.00 -8.63
C ILE A 473 25.39 -25.82 -9.61
N LYS A 474 26.48 -25.47 -10.29
CA LYS A 474 26.46 -24.48 -11.38
C LYS A 474 25.58 -24.94 -12.55
N GLN A 475 25.76 -26.17 -13.04
CA GLN A 475 24.94 -26.73 -14.12
C GLN A 475 23.44 -26.75 -13.77
N ALA A 476 23.08 -27.00 -12.51
CA ALA A 476 21.69 -26.95 -12.04
C ALA A 476 21.03 -25.54 -12.10
N GLY A 477 21.85 -24.48 -12.11
CA GLY A 477 21.42 -23.11 -12.44
C GLY A 477 21.51 -22.74 -13.92
N GLY A 478 22.31 -23.49 -14.68
CA GLY A 478 22.79 -23.12 -16.01
C GLY A 478 24.09 -22.31 -16.01
N GLU A 479 24.75 -22.08 -14.87
CA GLU A 479 26.07 -21.43 -14.73
C GLU A 479 27.25 -22.28 -15.30
N GLY A 480 26.97 -23.45 -15.86
CA GLY A 480 27.95 -24.26 -16.58
C GLY A 480 28.09 -23.88 -18.07
N GLU A 481 28.68 -24.78 -18.85
CA GLU A 481 28.87 -24.61 -20.29
C GLU A 481 27.54 -24.49 -21.04
N GLU A 482 27.50 -23.61 -22.04
CA GLU A 482 26.28 -23.20 -22.74
C GLU A 482 25.73 -24.35 -23.61
N GLN A 483 24.49 -24.76 -23.32
CA GLN A 483 23.82 -25.88 -23.98
C GLN A 483 22.95 -25.41 -25.15
N PRO A 484 22.78 -26.21 -26.24
CA PRO A 484 21.99 -25.82 -27.41
C PRO A 484 20.48 -25.76 -27.18
N LEU A 485 20.00 -26.19 -26.01
CA LEU A 485 18.62 -26.10 -25.54
C LEU A 485 18.60 -25.73 -24.04
N PRO A 486 17.49 -25.16 -23.52
CA PRO A 486 17.36 -24.85 -22.10
C PRO A 486 17.30 -26.14 -21.26
N VAL A 487 18.03 -26.14 -20.13
CA VAL A 487 17.95 -27.22 -19.13
C VAL A 487 16.71 -27.03 -18.28
N VAL A 488 15.71 -27.91 -18.44
CA VAL A 488 14.44 -27.86 -17.71
C VAL A 488 14.58 -28.45 -16.30
N GLU A 489 15.28 -29.58 -16.17
CA GLU A 489 15.29 -30.41 -14.95
C GLU A 489 16.68 -30.98 -14.64
N VAL A 490 17.05 -31.02 -13.35
CA VAL A 490 18.27 -31.66 -12.85
C VAL A 490 17.94 -32.51 -11.62
N ASN A 491 18.30 -33.79 -11.66
CA ASN A 491 18.12 -34.77 -10.58
C ASN A 491 19.45 -35.22 -9.99
N ALA A 492 19.52 -35.34 -8.67
CA ALA A 492 20.70 -35.82 -7.94
C ALA A 492 20.31 -36.77 -6.80
N THR A 493 21.20 -37.71 -6.45
CA THR A 493 21.01 -38.67 -5.35
C THR A 493 22.19 -38.67 -4.37
N GLY A 494 21.97 -39.14 -3.14
CA GLY A 494 22.92 -39.06 -2.03
C GLY A 494 22.91 -37.70 -1.33
N TRP A 495 23.95 -37.38 -0.56
CA TRP A 495 24.07 -36.09 0.17
C TRP A 495 23.90 -34.86 -0.73
N LEU A 496 24.25 -34.96 -2.01
CA LEU A 496 24.07 -33.89 -2.99
C LEU A 496 22.61 -33.74 -3.44
N GLY A 497 21.85 -34.84 -3.46
CA GLY A 497 20.39 -34.80 -3.63
C GLY A 497 19.70 -34.15 -2.43
N ASP A 498 20.08 -34.54 -1.21
CA ASP A 498 19.61 -33.89 0.02
C ASP A 498 19.89 -32.39 0.00
N LEU A 499 21.09 -31.99 -0.45
CA LEU A 499 21.50 -30.59 -0.56
C LEU A 499 20.69 -29.83 -1.62
N LEU A 500 20.63 -30.34 -2.86
CA LEU A 500 19.92 -29.71 -3.98
C LEU A 500 18.38 -29.69 -3.81
N SER A 501 17.82 -30.58 -2.99
CA SER A 501 16.40 -30.53 -2.62
C SER A 501 16.03 -29.27 -1.82
N GLY A 502 17.02 -28.62 -1.19
CA GLY A 502 16.79 -27.52 -0.24
C GLY A 502 16.22 -27.97 1.11
N GLN A 503 16.05 -29.27 1.35
CA GLN A 503 15.50 -29.83 2.60
C GLN A 503 16.58 -30.37 3.56
N ALA A 504 17.84 -30.00 3.36
CA ALA A 504 18.96 -30.48 4.18
C ALA A 504 18.74 -30.24 5.69
N ASP A 505 18.16 -29.11 6.11
CA ASP A 505 17.89 -28.83 7.53
C ASP A 505 16.82 -29.75 8.17
N GLN A 506 15.99 -30.39 7.35
CA GLN A 506 14.94 -31.33 7.78
C GLN A 506 15.47 -32.77 7.86
N HIS A 507 16.46 -33.12 7.03
CA HIS A 507 17.07 -34.46 7.00
C HIS A 507 18.35 -34.59 7.85
N LEU A 508 18.94 -33.47 8.30
CA LEU A 508 20.08 -33.48 9.23
C LEU A 508 19.65 -33.77 10.67
N GLU A 509 20.42 -34.63 11.37
CA GLU A 509 20.25 -34.86 12.82
C GLU A 509 20.46 -33.54 13.60
N PRO A 510 19.52 -33.10 14.47
CA PRO A 510 19.68 -31.87 15.24
C PRO A 510 20.88 -31.91 16.17
N VAL A 511 21.64 -30.81 16.20
CA VAL A 511 22.85 -30.66 17.04
C VAL A 511 22.52 -29.85 18.29
N ASP A 512 23.07 -30.27 19.43
CA ASP A 512 22.97 -29.54 20.70
C ASP A 512 24.16 -28.60 20.93
N PRO A 513 23.95 -27.45 21.61
CA PRO A 513 25.04 -26.58 22.02
C PRO A 513 25.91 -27.26 23.09
N PRO A 514 27.19 -26.87 23.23
CA PRO A 514 28.09 -27.46 24.21
C PRO A 514 27.68 -27.16 25.65
N ALA A 515 28.14 -28.00 26.58
CA ALA A 515 27.98 -27.77 28.01
C ALA A 515 28.58 -26.40 28.42
N GLY A 516 27.80 -25.59 29.13
CA GLY A 516 28.17 -24.21 29.51
C GLY A 516 27.54 -23.11 28.64
N PHE A 517 26.84 -23.46 27.56
CA PHE A 517 26.02 -22.49 26.82
C PHE A 517 24.78 -22.08 27.64
N GLY A 518 24.63 -20.77 27.90
CA GLY A 518 23.66 -20.18 28.84
C GLY A 518 22.23 -20.04 28.30
N ALA A 519 21.86 -20.73 27.22
CA ALA A 519 20.51 -20.70 26.64
C ALA A 519 20.07 -22.08 26.13
N THR A 520 18.80 -22.42 26.37
CA THR A 520 18.16 -23.59 25.75
C THR A 520 17.66 -23.22 24.35
N LEU A 521 18.20 -23.89 23.33
CA LEU A 521 17.78 -23.69 21.94
C LEU A 521 16.41 -24.34 21.68
N ARG A 522 15.52 -23.63 20.99
CA ARG A 522 14.25 -24.17 20.47
C ARG A 522 14.51 -25.24 19.39
N PRO A 523 13.55 -26.14 19.07
CA PRO A 523 13.76 -27.20 18.07
C PRO A 523 14.25 -26.71 16.70
N TYR A 524 13.71 -25.61 16.18
CA TYR A 524 14.21 -25.01 14.93
C TYR A 524 15.64 -24.47 15.08
N GLN A 525 15.98 -23.87 16.23
CA GLN A 525 17.34 -23.35 16.47
C GLN A 525 18.38 -24.47 16.52
N ARG A 526 18.01 -25.67 17.00
CA ARG A 526 18.85 -26.89 16.92
C ARG A 526 19.04 -27.38 15.48
N ARG A 527 17.99 -27.34 14.64
CA ARG A 527 18.11 -27.61 13.19
C ARG A 527 18.99 -26.58 12.48
N GLY A 528 18.85 -25.30 12.84
CA GLY A 528 19.69 -24.22 12.29
C GLY A 528 21.17 -24.37 12.68
N LEU A 529 21.45 -24.77 13.92
CA LEU A 529 22.80 -25.11 14.37
C LEU A 529 23.37 -26.32 13.60
N ALA A 530 22.56 -27.36 13.36
CA ALA A 530 22.97 -28.51 12.55
C ALA A 530 23.32 -28.12 11.10
N TRP A 531 22.48 -27.31 10.45
CA TRP A 531 22.72 -26.80 9.10
C TRP A 531 23.98 -25.92 9.00
N LEU A 532 24.18 -24.99 9.95
CA LEU A 532 25.40 -24.17 10.03
C LEU A 532 26.67 -25.03 10.23
N THR A 533 26.56 -26.09 11.03
CA THR A 533 27.65 -27.05 11.29
C THR A 533 27.98 -27.87 10.04
N PHE A 534 26.97 -28.37 9.33
CA PHE A 534 27.12 -29.08 8.05
C PHE A 534 27.85 -28.23 7.01
N LEU A 535 27.41 -26.98 6.79
CA LEU A 535 28.11 -26.04 5.90
C LEU A 535 29.54 -25.75 6.37
N SER A 536 29.77 -25.59 7.69
CA SER A 536 31.11 -25.32 8.24
C SER A 536 32.09 -26.46 7.99
N ARG A 537 31.61 -27.71 7.93
CA ARG A 537 32.44 -28.90 7.68
C ARG A 537 32.81 -29.03 6.20
N LEU A 538 31.86 -28.81 5.29
CA LEU A 538 32.10 -28.72 3.85
C LEU A 538 32.90 -27.46 3.44
N GLY A 539 33.18 -26.56 4.38
CA GLY A 539 33.83 -25.28 4.11
C GLY A 539 32.99 -24.34 3.24
N LEU A 540 31.67 -24.52 3.22
CA LEU A 540 30.72 -23.73 2.43
C LEU A 540 30.17 -22.57 3.29
N GLY A 541 29.96 -21.43 2.66
CA GLY A 541 29.27 -20.30 3.28
C GLY A 541 27.76 -20.45 3.25
N GLY A 542 27.06 -19.63 4.02
CA GLY A 542 25.60 -19.67 4.11
C GLY A 542 24.96 -18.35 4.56
N CYS A 543 23.69 -18.20 4.24
CA CYS A 543 22.84 -17.08 4.65
C CYS A 543 21.77 -17.60 5.63
N LEU A 544 21.89 -17.21 6.91
CA LEU A 544 20.83 -17.44 7.89
C LEU A 544 19.85 -16.26 7.82
N ALA A 545 18.74 -16.53 7.15
CA ALA A 545 17.73 -15.58 6.70
C ALA A 545 16.44 -15.63 7.54
N ASP A 546 16.51 -16.20 8.74
CA ASP A 546 15.40 -16.24 9.72
C ASP A 546 14.79 -14.86 9.98
N ASP A 547 13.47 -14.78 10.11
CA ASP A 547 12.76 -13.56 10.53
C ASP A 547 13.35 -12.94 11.82
N MET A 548 13.26 -11.62 11.93
CA MET A 548 13.89 -10.93 13.06
C MET A 548 13.19 -11.28 14.39
N GLY A 549 13.96 -11.81 15.33
CA GLY A 549 13.45 -12.25 16.63
C GLY A 549 13.40 -13.77 16.80
N LEU A 550 13.62 -14.56 15.73
CA LEU A 550 13.86 -16.01 15.81
C LEU A 550 15.22 -16.38 16.42
N GLY A 551 16.07 -15.40 16.76
CA GLY A 551 17.34 -15.64 17.44
C GLY A 551 18.45 -16.13 16.51
N LYS A 552 18.75 -15.38 15.45
CA LYS A 552 19.98 -15.58 14.65
C LYS A 552 21.25 -15.45 15.51
N THR A 553 21.27 -14.46 16.39
CA THR A 553 22.37 -14.20 17.33
C THR A 553 22.69 -15.39 18.23
N VAL A 554 21.68 -15.99 18.89
CA VAL A 554 21.89 -17.15 19.76
C VAL A 554 22.32 -18.40 18.97
N GLN A 555 21.85 -18.58 17.73
CA GLN A 555 22.31 -19.66 16.85
C GLN A 555 23.78 -19.51 16.43
N LEU A 556 24.22 -18.29 16.08
CA LEU A 556 25.65 -18.05 15.80
C LEU A 556 26.51 -18.27 17.04
N LEU A 557 26.12 -17.72 18.20
CA LEU A 557 26.88 -17.89 19.44
C LEU A 557 26.99 -19.37 19.85
N ALA A 558 25.96 -20.18 19.58
CA ALA A 558 26.01 -21.63 19.76
C ALA A 558 27.01 -22.31 18.80
N LEU A 559 27.07 -21.89 17.53
CA LEU A 559 28.04 -22.39 16.55
C LEU A 559 29.48 -22.03 16.94
N GLU A 560 29.74 -20.78 17.38
CA GLU A 560 31.06 -20.37 17.87
C GLU A 560 31.46 -21.20 19.09
N ALA A 561 30.59 -21.30 20.11
CA ALA A 561 30.84 -22.09 21.30
C ALA A 561 31.12 -23.57 20.97
N LEU A 562 30.31 -24.20 20.11
CA LEU A 562 30.49 -25.59 19.69
C LEU A 562 31.85 -25.79 19.01
N THR A 563 32.21 -24.92 18.07
CA THR A 563 33.46 -25.06 17.30
C THR A 563 34.70 -24.87 18.18
N ARG A 564 34.65 -23.93 19.13
CA ARG A 564 35.75 -23.68 20.08
C ARG A 564 35.88 -24.78 21.15
N ALA A 565 34.83 -25.56 21.38
CA ALA A 565 34.85 -26.74 22.25
C ALA A 565 35.45 -27.99 21.56
N GLU A 566 35.36 -28.10 20.23
CA GLU A 566 35.98 -29.19 19.46
C GLU A 566 37.50 -29.01 19.35
N GLU A 567 37.97 -27.89 18.78
CA GLU A 567 39.38 -27.62 18.50
C GLU A 567 39.72 -26.12 18.62
N PRO A 568 40.97 -25.75 18.93
CA PRO A 568 41.45 -24.37 18.74
C PRO A 568 41.29 -23.93 17.28
N ARG A 569 40.69 -22.75 17.09
CA ARG A 569 40.46 -22.13 15.76
C ARG A 569 40.97 -20.68 15.77
N PRO A 570 41.30 -20.12 14.60
CA PRO A 570 41.49 -18.68 14.46
C PRO A 570 40.23 -17.88 14.87
N PRO A 571 40.34 -16.57 15.15
CA PRO A 571 39.21 -15.77 15.60
C PRO A 571 38.09 -15.68 14.56
N THR A 572 36.90 -15.28 15.03
CA THR A 572 35.73 -14.98 14.19
C THR A 572 35.50 -13.46 14.17
N LEU A 573 35.39 -12.87 12.98
CA LEU A 573 35.05 -11.46 12.81
C LEU A 573 33.54 -11.29 12.59
N LEU A 574 32.88 -10.54 13.46
CA LEU A 574 31.51 -10.09 13.29
C LEU A 574 31.48 -8.63 12.88
N VAL A 575 30.88 -8.33 11.71
CA VAL A 575 30.64 -6.98 11.22
C VAL A 575 29.15 -6.68 11.31
N CYS A 576 28.75 -5.64 12.06
CA CYS A 576 27.35 -5.31 12.31
C CYS A 576 27.07 -3.79 12.31
N PRO A 577 25.80 -3.34 12.27
CA PRO A 577 25.47 -1.93 12.46
C PRO A 577 25.80 -1.43 13.87
N MET A 578 26.17 -0.15 13.99
CA MET A 578 26.53 0.46 15.28
C MET A 578 25.41 0.36 16.34
N SER A 579 24.14 0.34 15.90
CA SER A 579 22.98 0.18 16.78
C SER A 579 22.92 -1.15 17.52
N VAL A 580 23.53 -2.23 16.99
CA VAL A 580 23.45 -3.59 17.54
C VAL A 580 24.72 -4.11 18.19
N VAL A 581 25.87 -3.42 18.06
CA VAL A 581 27.16 -3.80 18.71
C VAL A 581 26.98 -4.09 20.21
N GLY A 582 26.36 -3.17 20.94
CA GLY A 582 26.12 -3.34 22.37
C GLY A 582 25.06 -4.40 22.70
N ASN A 583 24.24 -4.82 21.73
CA ASN A 583 23.33 -5.95 21.89
C ASN A 583 24.08 -7.28 21.76
N TRP A 584 24.92 -7.43 20.74
CA TRP A 584 25.79 -8.58 20.56
C TRP A 584 26.70 -8.83 21.76
N GLN A 585 27.30 -7.77 22.33
CA GLN A 585 28.08 -7.88 23.55
C GLN A 585 27.27 -8.49 24.71
N ARG A 586 26.10 -7.92 25.03
CA ARG A 586 25.24 -8.42 26.12
C ARG A 586 24.69 -9.82 25.87
N GLU A 587 24.37 -10.17 24.62
CA GLU A 587 23.90 -11.51 24.28
C GLU A 587 25.03 -12.54 24.35
N ALA A 588 26.27 -12.18 23.99
CA ALA A 588 27.43 -13.04 24.18
C ALA A 588 27.75 -13.25 25.68
N GLU A 589 27.81 -12.19 26.47
CA GLU A 589 27.99 -12.24 27.94
C GLU A 589 26.91 -13.11 28.62
N ARG A 590 25.67 -13.09 28.11
CA ARG A 590 24.54 -13.86 28.66
C ARG A 590 24.50 -15.32 28.20
N PHE A 591 24.71 -15.58 26.91
CA PHE A 591 24.47 -16.89 26.32
C PHE A 591 25.73 -17.72 26.11
N ALA A 592 26.90 -17.09 25.97
CA ALA A 592 28.17 -17.76 25.73
C ALA A 592 29.29 -17.15 26.61
N PRO A 593 29.17 -17.16 27.95
CA PRO A 593 30.10 -16.48 28.86
C PRO A 593 31.54 -17.01 28.80
N GLY A 594 31.77 -18.17 28.18
CA GLY A 594 33.11 -18.71 27.92
C GLY A 594 33.81 -18.17 26.66
N LEU A 595 33.11 -17.43 25.79
CA LEU A 595 33.71 -16.79 24.61
C LEU A 595 34.36 -15.46 25.01
N ARG A 596 35.64 -15.28 24.66
CA ARG A 596 36.33 -13.99 24.82
C ARG A 596 35.90 -13.07 23.68
N VAL A 597 35.27 -11.94 24.02
CA VAL A 597 34.73 -10.98 23.07
C VAL A 597 35.52 -9.67 23.10
N HIS A 598 35.91 -9.15 21.94
CA HIS A 598 36.50 -7.82 21.77
C HIS A 598 35.59 -6.92 20.94
N VAL A 599 35.47 -5.63 21.30
CA VAL A 599 34.72 -4.63 20.53
C VAL A 599 35.68 -3.63 19.92
N HIS A 600 35.98 -3.77 18.63
CA HIS A 600 36.87 -2.89 17.88
C HIS A 600 36.13 -1.60 17.49
N HIS A 601 36.09 -0.63 18.42
CA HIS A 601 35.42 0.65 18.22
C HIS A 601 36.08 1.80 18.99
N GLY A 602 35.87 3.03 18.52
CA GLY A 602 36.28 4.25 19.23
C GLY A 602 37.59 4.89 18.76
N GLY A 603 37.95 5.99 19.42
CA GLY A 603 39.11 6.83 19.09
C GLY A 603 40.45 6.27 19.55
N GLY A 604 40.47 5.43 20.60
CA GLY A 604 41.66 4.78 21.14
C GLY A 604 41.84 3.32 20.70
N ARG A 605 41.21 2.89 19.60
CA ARG A 605 41.35 1.52 19.08
C ARG A 605 42.74 1.31 18.45
N LEU A 606 43.28 0.10 18.59
CA LEU A 606 44.58 -0.28 18.03
C LEU A 606 44.55 -0.36 16.48
N SER A 607 45.72 -0.32 15.85
CA SER A 607 45.88 -0.34 14.39
C SER A 607 47.24 -0.89 13.99
N GLY A 608 47.34 -1.51 12.81
CA GLY A 608 48.58 -2.15 12.37
C GLY A 608 48.85 -3.45 13.13
N ASP A 609 50.11 -3.77 13.38
CA ASP A 609 50.51 -5.01 14.07
C ASP A 609 49.92 -5.11 15.49
N ASP A 610 49.80 -3.99 16.22
CA ASP A 610 49.17 -3.95 17.55
C ASP A 610 47.71 -4.47 17.54
N LEU A 611 46.99 -4.30 16.41
CA LEU A 611 45.63 -4.84 16.26
C LEU A 611 45.65 -6.36 16.05
N ARG A 612 46.65 -6.90 15.36
CA ARG A 612 46.78 -8.34 15.11
C ARG A 612 47.04 -9.09 16.42
N ASP A 613 48.05 -8.65 17.17
CA ASP A 613 48.49 -9.25 18.43
C ASP A 613 47.42 -9.21 19.53
N GLU A 614 46.52 -8.22 19.49
CA GLU A 614 45.38 -8.14 20.39
C GLU A 614 44.21 -9.01 19.91
N VAL A 615 43.86 -9.00 18.61
CA VAL A 615 42.75 -9.77 18.03
C VAL A 615 42.92 -11.28 18.23
N GLU A 616 44.14 -11.82 18.09
CA GLU A 616 44.41 -13.26 18.26
C GLU A 616 44.15 -13.78 19.70
N ARG A 617 43.95 -12.88 20.67
CA ARG A 617 43.62 -13.23 22.07
C ARG A 617 42.14 -13.48 22.32
N TYR A 618 41.28 -13.22 21.33
CA TYR A 618 39.83 -13.30 21.45
C TYR A 618 39.23 -14.35 20.52
N ASP A 619 38.06 -14.87 20.90
CA ASP A 619 37.34 -15.86 20.10
C ASP A 619 36.41 -15.18 19.09
N LEU A 620 35.84 -14.02 19.48
CA LEU A 620 34.91 -13.22 18.68
C LEU A 620 35.30 -11.73 18.72
N VAL A 621 35.48 -11.13 17.55
CA VAL A 621 35.77 -9.69 17.39
C VAL A 621 34.59 -9.00 16.74
N ILE A 622 34.04 -7.99 17.39
CA ILE A 622 32.87 -7.22 16.93
C ILE A 622 33.34 -5.87 16.39
N THR A 623 33.00 -5.56 15.13
CA THR A 623 33.29 -4.29 14.47
C THR A 623 32.06 -3.78 13.70
N THR A 624 32.17 -2.60 13.10
CA THR A 624 31.11 -1.99 12.28
C THR A 624 31.51 -1.87 10.81
N TYR A 625 30.54 -1.89 9.90
CA TYR A 625 30.79 -1.77 8.45
C TYR A 625 31.70 -0.60 8.03
N PRO A 626 31.56 0.62 8.59
CA PRO A 626 32.49 1.72 8.28
C PRO A 626 33.91 1.47 8.78
N LEU A 627 34.09 0.81 9.93
CA LEU A 627 35.42 0.50 10.48
C LEU A 627 36.07 -0.66 9.71
N ALA A 628 35.32 -1.71 9.38
CA ALA A 628 35.80 -2.80 8.52
C ALA A 628 36.27 -2.30 7.13
N ALA A 629 35.68 -1.21 6.62
CA ALA A 629 36.07 -0.56 5.37
C ALA A 629 37.21 0.47 5.50
N ARG A 630 37.48 0.96 6.72
CA ARG A 630 38.56 1.89 7.04
C ARG A 630 39.85 1.13 7.36
N ASP A 631 39.74 0.11 8.22
CA ASP A 631 40.84 -0.66 8.77
C ASP A 631 41.06 -1.96 7.96
N SER A 632 40.60 -1.99 6.70
CA SER A 632 40.51 -3.20 5.85
C SER A 632 41.85 -3.83 5.49
N GLU A 633 42.94 -3.08 5.52
CA GLU A 633 44.28 -3.60 5.21
C GLU A 633 44.77 -4.49 6.36
N ALA A 634 44.79 -3.97 7.59
CA ALA A 634 45.13 -4.76 8.78
C ALA A 634 44.21 -5.98 8.97
N LEU A 635 42.90 -5.84 8.72
CA LEU A 635 41.95 -6.96 8.84
C LEU A 635 42.16 -8.08 7.79
N ARG A 636 42.82 -7.81 6.66
CA ARG A 636 43.12 -8.81 5.61
C ARG A 636 44.31 -9.70 5.93
N GLU A 637 45.23 -9.21 6.76
CA GLU A 637 46.44 -9.94 7.17
C GLU A 637 46.12 -11.01 8.22
N ILE A 638 45.01 -10.83 8.95
CA ILE A 638 44.51 -11.77 9.94
C ILE A 638 43.79 -12.93 9.24
N ARG A 639 44.12 -14.17 9.63
CA ARG A 639 43.42 -15.37 9.18
C ARG A 639 42.18 -15.58 10.04
N TRP A 640 40.99 -15.49 9.45
CA TRP A 640 39.73 -15.71 10.15
C TRP A 640 39.23 -17.15 9.99
N GLU A 641 38.68 -17.75 11.04
CA GLU A 641 37.89 -18.97 10.90
C GLU A 641 36.58 -18.63 10.17
N ARG A 642 35.92 -17.57 10.63
CA ARG A 642 34.69 -17.02 10.06
C ARG A 642 34.75 -15.52 9.92
N VAL A 643 34.16 -15.03 8.83
CA VAL A 643 33.66 -13.65 8.74
C VAL A 643 32.15 -13.72 8.68
N VAL A 644 31.50 -13.01 9.60
CA VAL A 644 30.04 -12.98 9.77
C VAL A 644 29.56 -11.56 9.56
N LEU A 645 28.56 -11.38 8.69
CA LEU A 645 27.91 -10.10 8.43
C LEU A 645 26.52 -10.11 9.07
N ASP A 646 26.28 -9.30 10.09
CA ASP A 646 24.95 -9.09 10.67
C ASP A 646 24.26 -7.88 10.04
N GLU A 647 22.96 -7.99 9.84
CA GLU A 647 22.18 -7.12 8.93
C GLU A 647 22.90 -7.00 7.57
N ALA A 648 23.14 -8.15 6.91
CA ALA A 648 23.92 -8.28 5.69
C ALA A 648 23.41 -7.44 4.49
N GLN A 649 22.18 -6.91 4.53
CA GLN A 649 21.70 -5.88 3.59
C GLN A 649 22.62 -4.64 3.52
N ASN A 650 23.47 -4.40 4.54
CA ASN A 650 24.51 -3.36 4.47
C ASN A 650 25.54 -3.56 3.33
N ILE A 651 25.65 -4.77 2.75
CA ILE A 651 26.51 -5.04 1.57
C ILE A 651 25.73 -5.23 0.25
N LYS A 652 24.44 -4.88 0.22
CA LYS A 652 23.55 -4.95 -0.97
C LYS A 652 24.17 -4.40 -2.26
N ASN A 653 24.94 -3.31 -2.16
CA ASN A 653 25.71 -2.75 -3.27
C ASN A 653 27.14 -3.32 -3.25
N SER A 654 27.38 -4.32 -4.08
CA SER A 654 28.69 -4.97 -4.24
C SER A 654 29.83 -4.00 -4.61
N ASN A 655 29.53 -2.88 -5.28
CA ASN A 655 30.53 -1.88 -5.65
C ASN A 655 30.96 -0.95 -4.51
N SER A 656 30.24 -0.94 -3.39
CA SER A 656 30.54 -0.12 -2.21
C SER A 656 31.91 -0.45 -1.59
N ARG A 657 32.52 0.53 -0.91
CA ARG A 657 33.80 0.33 -0.21
C ARG A 657 33.67 -0.75 0.88
N GLN A 658 32.52 -0.80 1.55
CA GLN A 658 32.17 -1.80 2.57
C GLN A 658 32.12 -3.21 1.98
N ALA A 659 31.33 -3.42 0.91
CA ALA A 659 31.21 -4.74 0.28
C ALA A 659 32.53 -5.23 -0.35
N LYS A 660 33.36 -4.32 -0.89
CA LYS A 660 34.71 -4.64 -1.39
C LYS A 660 35.71 -4.95 -0.27
N ALA A 661 35.60 -4.28 0.88
CA ALA A 661 36.43 -4.56 2.04
C ALA A 661 36.15 -5.96 2.59
N VAL A 662 34.89 -6.28 2.93
CA VAL A 662 34.55 -7.55 3.59
C VAL A 662 34.70 -8.77 2.68
N ARG A 663 34.40 -8.66 1.38
CA ARG A 663 34.66 -9.76 0.42
C ARG A 663 36.15 -10.03 0.20
N GLY A 664 37.00 -9.02 0.39
CA GLY A 664 38.45 -9.18 0.34
C GLY A 664 39.07 -9.81 1.58
N LEU A 665 38.30 -10.15 2.62
CA LEU A 665 38.81 -10.81 3.82
C LEU A 665 39.00 -12.32 3.61
N SER A 666 40.12 -12.85 4.10
CA SER A 666 40.43 -14.28 4.06
C SER A 666 39.73 -15.02 5.20
N ALA A 667 38.84 -15.94 4.88
CA ALA A 667 38.09 -16.72 5.86
C ALA A 667 37.83 -18.14 5.34
N ARG A 668 37.86 -19.14 6.23
CA ARG A 668 37.48 -20.53 5.88
C ARG A 668 35.98 -20.62 5.57
N GLN A 669 35.15 -20.02 6.40
CA GLN A 669 33.69 -19.94 6.21
C GLN A 669 33.22 -18.49 6.23
N ARG A 670 32.18 -18.18 5.45
CA ARG A 670 31.56 -16.84 5.40
C ARG A 670 30.06 -16.97 5.64
N LEU A 671 29.54 -16.23 6.62
CA LEU A 671 28.14 -16.29 7.03
C LEU A 671 27.47 -14.93 6.91
N ALA A 672 26.29 -14.89 6.31
CA ALA A 672 25.43 -13.71 6.29
C ALA A 672 24.23 -13.94 7.22
N LEU A 673 23.93 -12.98 8.09
CA LEU A 673 22.73 -12.93 8.91
C LEU A 673 21.87 -11.75 8.46
N THR A 674 20.60 -12.00 8.16
CA THR A 674 19.65 -10.98 7.71
C THR A 674 18.22 -11.43 8.02
N GLY A 675 17.27 -10.49 8.15
CA GLY A 675 15.83 -10.82 8.16
C GLY A 675 15.27 -11.05 6.75
N THR A 676 15.94 -10.53 5.73
CA THR A 676 15.50 -10.46 4.34
C THR A 676 16.72 -10.73 3.44
N PRO A 677 16.90 -11.96 2.93
CA PRO A 677 18.07 -12.33 2.12
C PRO A 677 18.07 -11.67 0.75
N VAL A 678 16.89 -11.25 0.31
CA VAL A 678 16.67 -10.31 -0.79
C VAL A 678 15.63 -9.33 -0.27
N GLU A 679 15.97 -8.04 -0.21
CA GLU A 679 14.96 -7.03 0.09
C GLU A 679 14.26 -6.58 -1.19
N ASN A 680 15.06 -6.34 -2.25
CA ASN A 680 14.73 -5.31 -3.22
C ASN A 680 15.22 -5.62 -4.64
N ARG A 681 16.43 -6.19 -4.83
CA ARG A 681 16.90 -6.69 -6.14
C ARG A 681 17.61 -8.05 -6.03
N LEU A 682 17.52 -8.92 -7.04
CA LEU A 682 18.33 -10.16 -7.04
C LEU A 682 19.84 -9.88 -7.05
N ALA A 683 20.26 -8.72 -7.57
CA ALA A 683 21.65 -8.28 -7.45
C ALA A 683 22.15 -8.16 -6.00
N GLU A 684 21.24 -8.02 -5.02
CA GLU A 684 21.54 -8.02 -3.60
C GLU A 684 21.76 -9.45 -3.10
N LEU A 685 20.92 -10.40 -3.52
CA LEU A 685 21.14 -11.84 -3.32
C LEU A 685 22.50 -12.24 -3.90
N TRP A 686 22.85 -11.79 -5.10
CA TRP A 686 24.18 -12.01 -5.68
C TRP A 686 25.29 -11.45 -4.78
N SER A 687 25.16 -10.24 -4.23
CA SER A 687 26.18 -9.65 -3.34
C SER A 687 26.39 -10.48 -2.06
N VAL A 688 25.29 -10.98 -1.47
CA VAL A 688 25.31 -11.84 -0.28
C VAL A 688 25.84 -13.24 -0.60
N MET A 689 25.43 -13.81 -1.72
CA MET A 689 25.84 -15.16 -2.17
C MET A 689 27.28 -15.20 -2.68
N ASP A 690 27.76 -14.17 -3.36
CA ASP A 690 29.17 -14.02 -3.74
C ASP A 690 30.07 -13.77 -2.52
N PHE A 691 29.57 -13.09 -1.49
CA PHE A 691 30.26 -13.05 -0.20
C PHE A 691 30.31 -14.45 0.45
N ALA A 692 29.19 -15.16 0.55
CA ALA A 692 29.14 -16.47 1.21
C ALA A 692 29.95 -17.55 0.45
N ASN A 693 29.71 -17.68 -0.86
CA ASN A 693 30.27 -18.68 -1.76
C ASN A 693 30.73 -18.01 -3.08
N PRO A 694 31.93 -17.40 -3.10
CA PRO A 694 32.42 -16.65 -4.26
C PRO A 694 32.38 -17.46 -5.57
N GLY A 695 31.87 -16.84 -6.63
CA GLY A 695 31.83 -17.44 -7.97
C GLY A 695 30.78 -18.53 -8.22
N ILE A 696 29.89 -18.84 -7.27
CA ILE A 696 28.80 -19.83 -7.46
C ILE A 696 27.68 -19.32 -8.39
N LEU A 697 27.51 -17.99 -8.47
CA LEU A 697 26.60 -17.28 -9.37
C LEU A 697 27.35 -16.48 -10.44
N GLY A 698 28.57 -16.93 -10.78
CA GLY A 698 29.41 -16.31 -11.79
C GLY A 698 29.67 -14.82 -11.58
N SER A 699 29.85 -14.09 -12.67
CA SER A 699 30.01 -12.63 -12.64
C SER A 699 28.66 -11.93 -12.43
N LEU A 700 28.66 -10.74 -11.81
CA LEU A 700 27.43 -9.93 -11.66
C LEU A 700 26.76 -9.61 -13.01
N SER A 701 27.54 -9.51 -14.10
CA SER A 701 27.03 -9.37 -15.47
C SER A 701 26.30 -10.62 -15.95
N THR A 702 26.90 -11.80 -15.78
CA THR A 702 26.30 -13.10 -16.13
C THR A 702 25.01 -13.33 -15.34
N PHE A 703 25.08 -13.15 -14.03
CA PHE A 703 23.95 -13.27 -13.12
C PHE A 703 22.79 -12.35 -13.51
N ARG A 704 23.09 -11.10 -13.88
CA ARG A 704 22.08 -10.14 -14.33
C ARG A 704 21.40 -10.57 -15.61
N ALA A 705 22.15 -11.05 -16.61
CA ALA A 705 21.58 -11.50 -17.87
C ALA A 705 20.74 -12.78 -17.72
N ARG A 706 21.17 -13.73 -16.86
CA ARG A 706 20.55 -15.06 -16.73
C ARG A 706 19.42 -15.16 -15.70
N TYR A 707 19.45 -14.37 -14.63
CA TYR A 707 18.45 -14.46 -13.55
C TYR A 707 17.81 -13.12 -13.22
N ALA A 708 18.59 -12.05 -13.04
CA ALA A 708 18.00 -10.76 -12.63
C ALA A 708 17.04 -10.25 -13.71
N VAL A 709 17.50 -9.97 -14.93
CA VAL A 709 16.61 -9.41 -15.96
C VAL A 709 15.42 -10.32 -16.29
N PRO A 710 15.55 -11.65 -16.51
CA PRO A 710 14.40 -12.50 -16.81
C PRO A 710 13.34 -12.55 -15.69
N VAL A 711 13.75 -12.66 -14.42
CA VAL A 711 12.79 -12.78 -13.31
C VAL A 711 12.29 -11.39 -12.86
N GLU A 712 13.15 -10.37 -12.87
CA GLU A 712 12.79 -8.98 -12.48
C GLU A 712 11.95 -8.29 -13.56
N ARG A 713 12.30 -8.40 -14.85
CA ARG A 713 11.61 -7.67 -15.92
C ARG A 713 10.52 -8.50 -16.60
N ASP A 714 10.82 -9.77 -16.87
CA ASP A 714 10.01 -10.60 -17.78
C ASP A 714 9.12 -11.61 -17.02
N GLY A 715 9.20 -11.64 -15.68
CA GLY A 715 8.38 -12.50 -14.82
C GLY A 715 8.69 -14.00 -14.95
N ASP A 716 9.86 -14.37 -15.49
CA ASP A 716 10.24 -15.75 -15.79
C ASP A 716 10.29 -16.63 -14.52
N THR A 717 9.24 -17.42 -14.31
CA THR A 717 9.12 -18.37 -13.18
C THR A 717 10.17 -19.48 -13.24
N ASP A 718 10.68 -19.80 -14.43
CA ASP A 718 11.62 -20.89 -14.64
C ASP A 718 13.05 -20.41 -14.34
N ALA A 719 13.39 -19.16 -14.68
CA ALA A 719 14.59 -18.50 -14.17
C ALA A 719 14.57 -18.36 -12.64
N ALA A 720 13.40 -18.09 -12.06
CA ALA A 720 13.24 -18.05 -10.59
C ALA A 720 13.46 -19.45 -9.98
N ALA A 721 12.92 -20.50 -10.59
CA ALA A 721 13.12 -21.88 -10.17
C ALA A 721 14.59 -22.32 -10.31
N ARG A 722 15.25 -22.03 -11.43
CA ARG A 722 16.70 -22.28 -11.65
C ARG A 722 17.53 -21.59 -10.55
N LEU A 723 17.27 -20.32 -10.28
CA LEU A 723 18.00 -19.59 -9.22
C LEU A 723 17.79 -20.21 -7.83
N ARG A 724 16.55 -20.59 -7.49
CA ARG A 724 16.23 -21.25 -6.21
C ARG A 724 16.96 -22.60 -6.06
N ARG A 725 17.10 -23.38 -7.14
CA ARG A 725 17.88 -24.65 -7.11
C ARG A 725 19.36 -24.42 -6.78
N VAL A 726 19.98 -23.33 -7.24
CA VAL A 726 21.38 -22.99 -6.91
C VAL A 726 21.53 -22.42 -5.51
N THR A 727 20.64 -21.51 -5.10
CA THR A 727 20.82 -20.73 -3.87
C THR A 727 20.19 -21.36 -2.64
N GLY A 728 19.10 -22.11 -2.79
CA GLY A 728 18.39 -22.83 -1.72
C GLY A 728 19.29 -23.63 -0.76
N PRO A 729 20.25 -24.45 -1.25
CA PRO A 729 21.24 -25.15 -0.42
C PRO A 729 21.96 -24.29 0.65
N PHE A 730 22.12 -22.99 0.35
CA PHE A 730 22.94 -22.04 1.11
C PHE A 730 22.12 -20.96 1.82
N VAL A 731 20.78 -21.00 1.74
CA VAL A 731 19.89 -20.00 2.35
C VAL A 731 18.88 -20.70 3.25
N LEU A 732 19.10 -20.65 4.57
CA LEU A 732 18.12 -21.12 5.55
C LEU A 732 17.24 -19.95 5.97
N ARG A 733 15.98 -19.94 5.50
CA ARG A 733 14.96 -18.93 5.86
C ARG A 733 13.79 -19.60 6.57
N ARG A 734 13.44 -19.09 7.75
CA ARG A 734 12.23 -19.47 8.50
C ARG A 734 11.46 -18.22 8.89
N VAL A 735 10.14 -18.31 8.85
CA VAL A 735 9.24 -17.19 9.14
C VAL A 735 8.49 -17.40 10.45
N LYS A 736 8.10 -16.31 11.12
CA LYS A 736 7.33 -16.41 12.39
C LYS A 736 5.94 -17.01 12.20
N THR A 737 5.38 -16.87 11.00
CA THR A 737 4.06 -17.38 10.62
C THR A 737 4.06 -18.88 10.32
N ASP A 738 5.22 -19.56 10.39
CA ASP A 738 5.32 -21.01 10.24
C ASP A 738 5.05 -21.71 11.58
N PRO A 739 3.93 -22.46 11.73
CA PRO A 739 3.59 -23.14 12.98
C PRO A 739 4.61 -24.22 13.39
N SER A 740 5.43 -24.72 12.46
CA SER A 740 6.51 -25.68 12.72
C SER A 740 7.77 -25.04 13.32
N VAL A 741 7.82 -23.70 13.33
CA VAL A 741 8.90 -22.86 13.88
C VAL A 741 8.47 -22.30 15.24
N ILE A 742 7.27 -21.73 15.34
CA ILE A 742 6.71 -21.23 16.60
C ILE A 742 5.21 -21.57 16.71
N SER A 743 4.84 -22.23 17.80
CA SER A 743 3.45 -22.47 18.23
C SER A 743 2.92 -21.47 19.26
N ASP A 744 3.80 -20.66 19.88
CA ASP A 744 3.49 -19.90 21.11
C ASP A 744 3.52 -18.37 20.94
N LEU A 745 3.70 -17.86 19.72
CA LEU A 745 3.52 -16.44 19.43
C LEU A 745 2.04 -16.23 19.09
N PRO A 746 1.36 -15.25 19.71
CA PRO A 746 -0.01 -14.86 19.32
C PRO A 746 -0.07 -14.34 17.87
N ASP A 747 -1.26 -14.08 17.35
CA ASP A 747 -1.43 -13.72 15.94
C ASP A 747 -0.92 -12.30 15.64
N LYS A 748 -0.50 -12.08 14.38
CA LYS A 748 -0.15 -10.75 13.85
C LYS A 748 -1.09 -10.39 12.71
N PHE A 749 -1.89 -9.35 12.89
CA PHE A 749 -2.81 -8.84 11.89
C PHE A 749 -2.25 -7.58 11.25
N GLU A 750 -1.88 -7.64 9.97
CA GLU A 750 -1.47 -6.44 9.21
C GLU A 750 -2.66 -5.89 8.41
N MET A 751 -2.94 -4.60 8.59
CA MET A 751 -4.08 -3.90 8.01
C MET A 751 -3.60 -2.60 7.36
N LYS A 752 -3.87 -2.44 6.06
CA LYS A 752 -3.69 -1.13 5.42
C LYS A 752 -4.82 -0.19 5.82
N GLN A 753 -4.46 1.05 6.09
CA GLN A 753 -5.37 2.12 6.45
C GLN A 753 -5.28 3.17 5.36
N LEU A 754 -6.13 3.02 4.35
CA LEU A 754 -6.23 3.98 3.28
C LEU A 754 -6.77 5.30 3.85
N CYS A 755 -6.07 6.38 3.56
CA CYS A 755 -6.34 7.73 4.01
C CYS A 755 -6.53 8.59 2.77
N ASN A 756 -7.52 9.47 2.74
CA ASN A 756 -7.64 10.41 1.64
C ASN A 756 -6.71 11.62 1.86
N LEU A 757 -6.29 12.30 0.81
CA LEU A 757 -5.78 13.67 0.96
C LEU A 757 -6.94 14.63 1.22
N THR A 758 -6.70 15.64 2.05
CA THR A 758 -7.53 16.85 2.07
C THR A 758 -7.30 17.66 0.79
N THR A 759 -8.21 18.56 0.43
CA THR A 759 -8.03 19.47 -0.71
C THR A 759 -6.78 20.34 -0.56
N GLU A 760 -6.47 20.81 0.65
CA GLU A 760 -5.22 21.52 0.94
C GLU A 760 -4.00 20.66 0.64
N GLN A 761 -4.00 19.40 1.12
CA GLN A 761 -2.94 18.45 0.80
C GLN A 761 -2.85 18.22 -0.71
N ALA A 762 -3.96 17.99 -1.40
CA ALA A 762 -3.98 17.76 -2.85
C ALA A 762 -3.44 18.95 -3.66
N THR A 763 -3.82 20.19 -3.30
CA THR A 763 -3.33 21.42 -3.93
C THR A 763 -1.84 21.63 -3.66
N LEU A 764 -1.38 21.49 -2.40
CA LEU A 764 0.04 21.59 -2.07
C LEU A 764 0.86 20.49 -2.75
N TYR A 765 0.31 19.28 -2.82
CA TYR A 765 0.90 18.13 -3.47
C TYR A 765 1.03 18.38 -4.98
N GLN A 766 -0.03 18.84 -5.65
CA GLN A 766 -0.02 19.17 -7.08
C GLN A 766 0.91 20.36 -7.39
N ALA A 767 0.93 21.42 -6.57
CA ALA A 767 1.87 22.53 -6.73
C ALA A 767 3.33 22.09 -6.58
N VAL A 768 3.61 21.15 -5.66
CA VAL A 768 4.92 20.51 -5.48
C VAL A 768 5.28 19.60 -6.67
N VAL A 769 4.30 18.93 -7.29
CA VAL A 769 4.46 18.19 -8.56
C VAL A 769 4.76 19.13 -9.72
N ASP A 770 4.06 20.26 -9.84
CA ASP A 770 4.21 21.17 -10.97
C ASP A 770 5.51 21.97 -10.92
N ASP A 771 5.94 22.47 -9.74
CA ASP A 771 7.30 23.04 -9.54
C ASP A 771 8.37 22.03 -9.95
N MET A 772 8.21 20.78 -9.50
CA MET A 772 9.13 19.70 -9.85
C MET A 772 9.15 19.42 -11.34
N LEU A 773 8.00 19.28 -12.02
CA LEU A 773 7.93 18.96 -13.44
C LEU A 773 8.48 20.09 -14.30
N ALA A 774 8.19 21.35 -13.96
CA ALA A 774 8.76 22.52 -14.62
C ALA A 774 10.29 22.54 -14.49
N ARG A 775 10.81 22.33 -13.29
CA ARG A 775 12.25 22.34 -13.02
C ARG A 775 12.99 21.10 -13.51
N ILE A 776 12.31 19.96 -13.63
CA ILE A 776 12.90 18.72 -14.17
C ILE A 776 13.14 18.84 -15.67
N ALA A 777 12.33 19.61 -16.41
CA ALA A 777 12.47 19.78 -17.85
C ALA A 777 13.87 20.30 -18.26
N ASP A 778 14.45 21.19 -17.45
CA ASP A 778 15.75 21.82 -17.70
C ASP A 778 16.93 21.18 -16.90
N SER A 779 16.68 20.10 -16.15
CA SER A 779 17.68 19.50 -15.24
C SER A 779 18.16 18.11 -15.67
N GLU A 780 19.47 17.89 -15.62
CA GLU A 780 20.09 16.61 -15.97
C GLU A 780 20.98 16.02 -14.85
N GLY A 781 21.44 14.78 -15.06
CA GLY A 781 22.54 14.20 -14.30
C GLY A 781 22.28 13.99 -12.81
N MET A 782 22.98 14.75 -11.96
CA MET A 782 22.88 14.68 -10.50
C MET A 782 21.86 15.67 -9.93
N GLU A 783 21.71 16.83 -10.58
CA GLU A 783 20.77 17.88 -10.17
C GLU A 783 19.33 17.36 -10.22
N ARG A 784 18.95 16.73 -11.34
CA ARG A 784 17.66 16.03 -11.48
C ARG A 784 17.40 15.04 -10.33
N ARG A 785 18.40 14.22 -9.96
CA ARG A 785 18.24 13.22 -8.87
C ARG A 785 18.04 13.89 -7.51
N GLY A 786 18.78 14.96 -7.23
CA GLY A 786 18.60 15.76 -6.02
C GLY A 786 17.21 16.38 -5.93
N LEU A 787 16.72 16.94 -7.05
CA LEU A 787 15.39 17.52 -7.18
C LEU A 787 14.29 16.46 -6.95
N VAL A 788 14.39 15.28 -7.56
CA VAL A 788 13.43 14.17 -7.36
C VAL A 788 13.35 13.77 -5.89
N LEU A 789 14.48 13.53 -5.22
CA LEU A 789 14.50 13.13 -3.81
C LEU A 789 13.95 14.22 -2.89
N ALA A 790 14.30 15.48 -3.14
CA ALA A 790 13.78 16.61 -2.39
C ALA A 790 12.25 16.72 -2.55
N THR A 791 11.74 16.59 -3.78
CA THR A 791 10.29 16.61 -4.01
C THR A 791 9.59 15.41 -3.41
N MET A 792 10.11 14.19 -3.51
CA MET A 792 9.53 13.02 -2.84
C MET A 792 9.42 13.23 -1.31
N SER A 793 10.43 13.84 -0.68
CA SER A 793 10.36 14.20 0.73
C SER A 793 9.25 15.22 1.00
N LYS A 794 9.09 16.25 0.15
CA LYS A 794 8.00 17.22 0.23
C LYS A 794 6.62 16.57 0.06
N LEU A 795 6.44 15.72 -0.95
CA LEU A 795 5.18 15.01 -1.19
C LEU A 795 4.79 14.14 0.02
N LYS A 796 5.75 13.45 0.64
CA LYS A 796 5.52 12.76 1.93
C LYS A 796 5.16 13.70 3.07
N GLN A 797 5.83 14.85 3.20
CA GLN A 797 5.48 15.88 4.19
C GLN A 797 4.04 16.34 3.97
N VAL A 798 3.61 16.56 2.72
CA VAL A 798 2.22 16.90 2.41
C VAL A 798 1.27 15.77 2.80
N CYS A 799 1.50 14.53 2.37
CA CYS A 799 0.67 13.37 2.74
C CYS A 799 0.52 13.22 4.27
N ASN A 800 1.59 13.51 5.02
CA ASN A 800 1.57 13.51 6.48
C ASN A 800 0.80 14.70 7.06
N HIS A 801 1.19 15.93 6.72
CA HIS A 801 0.54 17.15 7.17
C HIS A 801 1.00 18.41 6.41
N PRO A 802 0.10 19.29 5.93
CA PRO A 802 0.45 20.59 5.35
C PRO A 802 1.41 21.44 6.18
N ALA A 803 1.12 21.66 7.47
CA ALA A 803 2.03 22.33 8.42
C ALA A 803 3.45 21.72 8.52
N GLN A 804 3.64 20.44 8.14
CA GLN A 804 4.97 19.82 8.07
C GLN A 804 5.74 20.25 6.81
N LEU A 805 5.07 20.46 5.68
CA LEU A 805 5.69 21.05 4.49
C LEU A 805 5.98 22.53 4.69
N LEU A 806 5.01 23.26 5.27
CA LEU A 806 5.03 24.72 5.37
C LEU A 806 5.96 25.24 6.48
N GLY A 807 6.12 24.50 7.59
CA GLY A 807 6.99 24.89 8.70
C GLY A 807 6.51 26.15 9.47
N ASP A 808 5.21 26.45 9.36
CA ASP A 808 4.56 27.69 9.81
C ASP A 808 3.97 27.63 11.23
N GLY A 809 4.00 26.46 11.86
CA GLY A 809 3.40 26.23 13.19
C GLY A 809 1.87 26.22 13.20
N SER A 810 1.23 26.13 12.02
CA SER A 810 -0.22 26.14 11.88
C SER A 810 -0.89 24.89 12.48
N ALA A 811 -2.17 25.01 12.82
CA ALA A 811 -2.93 23.96 13.52
C ALA A 811 -3.00 22.63 12.74
N LEU A 812 -2.94 21.49 13.43
CA LEU A 812 -2.97 20.18 12.76
C LEU A 812 -4.37 19.59 12.51
N ALA A 813 -5.37 19.95 13.32
CA ALA A 813 -6.69 19.33 13.25
C ALA A 813 -7.34 19.52 11.86
N GLY A 814 -7.85 18.43 11.27
CA GLY A 814 -8.64 18.44 10.03
C GLY A 814 -7.86 18.68 8.73
N ARG A 815 -6.56 18.97 8.77
CA ARG A 815 -5.74 19.31 7.58
C ARG A 815 -4.98 18.12 6.99
N SER A 816 -5.07 16.96 7.62
CA SER A 816 -4.49 15.71 7.11
C SER A 816 -5.43 14.52 7.31
N GLY A 817 -5.75 13.81 6.23
CA GLY A 817 -6.54 12.58 6.30
C GLY A 817 -5.81 11.44 7.02
N LYS A 818 -4.46 11.45 7.04
CA LYS A 818 -3.68 10.53 7.87
C LYS A 818 -3.79 10.85 9.35
N LEU A 819 -3.79 12.12 9.71
CA LEU A 819 -3.94 12.51 11.11
C LEU A 819 -5.34 12.16 11.60
N ALA A 820 -6.38 12.44 10.80
CA ALA A 820 -7.75 12.00 11.08
C ALA A 820 -7.81 10.48 11.29
N ARG A 821 -7.23 9.68 10.37
CA ARG A 821 -7.21 8.23 10.52
C ARG A 821 -6.40 7.77 11.74
N LEU A 822 -5.25 8.38 12.02
CA LEU A 822 -4.47 8.11 13.23
C LEU A 822 -5.31 8.34 14.50
N GLU A 823 -6.13 9.40 14.52
CA GLU A 823 -6.99 9.71 15.67
C GLU A 823 -8.08 8.66 15.87
N GLU A 824 -8.83 8.28 14.82
CA GLU A 824 -9.85 7.22 14.88
C GLU A 824 -9.30 5.88 15.40
N LEU A 825 -8.07 5.55 14.99
CA LEU A 825 -7.36 4.35 15.43
C LEU A 825 -7.03 4.43 16.92
N LEU A 826 -6.51 5.57 17.38
CA LEU A 826 -6.13 5.77 18.77
C LEU A 826 -7.34 5.86 19.71
N ASP A 827 -8.47 6.44 19.30
CA ASP A 827 -9.74 6.36 20.05
C ASP A 827 -10.08 4.90 20.39
N SER A 828 -10.03 4.03 19.39
CA SER A 828 -10.35 2.60 19.53
C SER A 828 -9.38 1.90 20.49
N VAL A 829 -8.07 2.10 20.30
CA VAL A 829 -7.03 1.47 21.15
C VAL A 829 -7.14 1.92 22.62
N LEU A 830 -7.41 3.20 22.86
CA LEU A 830 -7.53 3.73 24.22
C LEU A 830 -8.82 3.25 24.91
N ALA A 831 -9.92 3.12 24.17
CA ALA A 831 -11.18 2.57 24.68
C ALA A 831 -11.05 1.09 25.11
N GLU A 832 -10.23 0.30 24.40
CA GLU A 832 -9.90 -1.09 24.76
C GLU A 832 -8.94 -1.21 25.96
N GLY A 833 -8.34 -0.10 26.41
CA GLY A 833 -7.34 -0.10 27.48
C GLY A 833 -5.97 -0.62 27.03
N ASP A 834 -5.70 -0.58 25.73
CA ASP A 834 -4.50 -1.12 25.10
C ASP A 834 -3.35 -0.10 25.00
N LYS A 835 -2.24 -0.52 24.36
CA LYS A 835 -1.07 0.32 24.12
C LYS A 835 -0.62 0.32 22.66
N ALA A 836 -0.42 1.52 22.11
CA ALA A 836 0.02 1.77 20.75
C ALA A 836 1.48 2.25 20.68
N LEU A 837 2.24 1.69 19.74
CA LEU A 837 3.43 2.34 19.17
C LEU A 837 3.01 3.11 17.92
N VAL A 838 3.35 4.38 17.83
CA VAL A 838 3.15 5.20 16.62
C VAL A 838 4.52 5.51 16.02
N PHE A 839 4.70 5.22 14.73
CA PHE A 839 5.96 5.38 14.01
C PHE A 839 5.85 6.46 12.92
N THR A 840 6.83 7.35 12.85
CA THR A 840 7.02 8.31 11.75
C THR A 840 8.49 8.41 11.34
N GLN A 841 8.78 8.64 10.06
CA GLN A 841 10.14 8.86 9.57
C GLN A 841 10.67 10.26 9.93
N PHE A 842 9.78 11.21 10.24
CA PHE A 842 10.11 12.62 10.46
C PHE A 842 10.06 13.01 11.93
N ALA A 843 11.23 13.24 12.53
CA ALA A 843 11.31 13.60 13.95
C ALA A 843 10.67 14.97 14.28
N GLU A 844 10.72 15.91 13.33
CA GLU A 844 10.07 17.23 13.41
C GLU A 844 8.55 17.13 13.53
N PHE A 845 7.90 16.38 12.63
CA PHE A 845 6.46 16.16 12.69
C PHE A 845 6.03 15.46 13.98
N GLY A 846 6.85 14.52 14.47
CA GLY A 846 6.62 13.93 15.79
C GLY A 846 6.55 14.97 16.92
N GLY A 847 7.34 16.05 16.83
CA GLY A 847 7.26 17.19 17.74
C GLY A 847 5.95 17.97 17.68
N HIS A 848 5.31 18.07 16.51
CA HIS A 848 3.98 18.68 16.36
C HIS A 848 2.85 17.73 16.77
N LEU A 849 3.02 16.42 16.53
CA LEU A 849 2.05 15.38 16.90
C LEU A 849 1.90 15.20 18.41
N VAL A 850 3.00 15.26 19.19
CA VAL A 850 2.93 15.10 20.65
C VAL A 850 1.91 16.02 21.32
N PRO A 851 1.96 17.37 21.17
CA PRO A 851 0.98 18.25 21.80
C PRO A 851 -0.44 18.07 21.22
N HIS A 852 -0.57 17.81 19.92
CA HIS A 852 -1.86 17.57 19.28
C HIS A 852 -2.56 16.30 19.80
N LEU A 853 -1.85 15.17 19.82
CA LEU A 853 -2.35 13.89 20.34
C LEU A 853 -2.58 13.97 21.86
N SER A 854 -1.70 14.62 22.61
CA SER A 854 -1.89 14.81 24.06
C SER A 854 -3.17 15.62 24.35
N ALA A 855 -3.46 16.66 23.55
CA ALA A 855 -4.69 17.44 23.66
C ALA A 855 -5.94 16.69 23.18
N ARG A 856 -5.83 15.90 22.12
CA ARG A 856 -6.93 15.10 21.54
C ARG A 856 -7.36 13.92 22.42
N PHE A 857 -6.44 13.36 23.21
CA PHE A 857 -6.65 12.13 23.97
C PHE A 857 -6.51 12.27 25.50
N ASP A 858 -6.24 13.48 26.00
CA ASP A 858 -6.03 13.79 27.43
C ASP A 858 -5.04 12.80 28.12
N THR A 859 -3.91 12.53 27.46
CA THR A 859 -2.95 11.49 27.88
C THR A 859 -1.50 11.89 27.65
N GLU A 860 -0.60 11.30 28.44
CA GLU A 860 0.86 11.42 28.27
C GLU A 860 1.30 10.67 27.00
N VAL A 861 1.95 11.37 26.07
CA VAL A 861 2.52 10.79 24.82
C VAL A 861 4.05 10.98 24.81
N PRO A 862 4.86 10.04 25.36
CA PRO A 862 6.32 10.06 25.20
C PRO A 862 6.75 9.98 23.73
N PHE A 863 7.92 10.52 23.43
CA PHE A 863 8.50 10.54 22.08
C PHE A 863 9.99 10.15 22.07
N LEU A 864 10.34 9.10 21.32
CA LEU A 864 11.71 8.59 21.14
C LEU A 864 12.22 8.93 19.73
N HIS A 865 13.29 9.71 19.64
CA HIS A 865 13.87 10.16 18.37
C HIS A 865 15.40 10.06 18.37
N GLY A 866 16.04 10.38 17.25
CA GLY A 866 17.50 10.22 17.08
C GLY A 866 18.37 11.08 18.01
N GLY A 867 17.80 12.17 18.57
CA GLY A 867 18.48 13.04 19.53
C GLY A 867 18.37 12.58 21.00
N THR A 868 17.47 11.63 21.30
CA THR A 868 17.25 11.14 22.66
C THR A 868 18.48 10.39 23.18
N SER A 869 19.02 10.81 24.33
CA SER A 869 20.22 10.19 24.92
C SER A 869 19.94 8.74 25.33
N LYS A 870 21.00 7.93 25.48
CA LYS A 870 20.87 6.53 25.91
C LYS A 870 20.13 6.41 27.26
N LYS A 871 20.40 7.31 28.22
CA LYS A 871 19.80 7.29 29.55
C LYS A 871 18.29 7.57 29.49
N GLU A 872 17.87 8.55 28.71
CA GLU A 872 16.45 8.91 28.53
C GLU A 872 15.72 7.81 27.76
N ARG A 873 16.34 7.25 26.72
CA ARG A 873 15.81 6.13 25.95
C ARG A 873 15.50 4.92 26.84
N ASP A 874 16.47 4.51 27.65
CA ASP A 874 16.32 3.39 28.58
C ASP A 874 15.23 3.67 29.64
N ALA A 875 15.01 4.94 30.01
CA ALA A 875 13.96 5.35 30.93
C ALA A 875 12.56 5.33 30.28
N MET A 876 12.40 5.90 29.07
CA MET A 876 11.15 5.89 28.31
C MET A 876 10.67 4.45 28.02
N VAL A 877 11.59 3.58 27.59
CA VAL A 877 11.28 2.16 27.31
C VAL A 877 10.78 1.45 28.57
N ARG A 878 11.40 1.69 29.74
CA ARG A 878 10.91 1.14 31.02
C ARG A 878 9.54 1.69 31.40
N ARG A 879 9.35 3.02 31.31
CA ARG A 879 8.09 3.71 31.66
C ARG A 879 6.93 3.26 30.78
N PHE A 880 7.16 2.98 29.50
CA PHE A 880 6.13 2.45 28.60
C PHE A 880 5.79 0.97 28.85
N GLN A 881 6.79 0.14 29.16
CA GLN A 881 6.62 -1.28 29.47
C GLN A 881 5.91 -1.54 30.82
N ASP A 882 5.88 -0.54 31.72
CA ASP A 882 5.13 -0.56 32.97
C ASP A 882 3.60 -0.60 32.72
N PRO A 883 2.80 -1.43 33.42
CA PRO A 883 1.34 -1.46 33.27
C PRO A 883 0.67 -0.09 33.42
N ASP A 884 1.10 0.72 34.40
CA ASP A 884 0.60 2.08 34.67
C ASP A 884 1.33 3.15 33.83
N GLY A 885 2.08 2.70 32.82
CA GLY A 885 2.75 3.51 31.80
C GLY A 885 1.79 4.23 30.83
N PRO A 886 2.28 5.26 30.10
CA PRO A 886 1.52 5.89 29.03
C PRO A 886 1.06 4.87 27.98
N ARG A 887 -0.09 5.15 27.36
CA ARG A 887 -0.75 4.23 26.40
C ARG A 887 -0.30 4.44 24.96
N ILE A 888 0.12 5.64 24.60
CA ILE A 888 0.66 5.97 23.28
C ILE A 888 2.16 6.20 23.43
N PHE A 889 2.98 5.60 22.58
CA PHE A 889 4.42 5.92 22.49
C PHE A 889 4.78 6.22 21.05
N LEU A 890 5.23 7.45 20.80
CA LEU A 890 5.67 7.91 19.49
C LEU A 890 7.17 7.60 19.30
N LEU A 891 7.55 7.07 18.14
CA LEU A 891 8.94 6.73 17.81
C LEU A 891 9.29 7.20 16.40
N SER A 892 10.50 7.74 16.21
CA SER A 892 11.01 7.92 14.86
C SER A 892 11.53 6.59 14.28
N LEU A 893 11.17 6.26 13.04
CA LEU A 893 11.43 4.94 12.43
C LEU A 893 12.90 4.50 12.54
N LYS A 894 13.86 5.39 12.27
CA LYS A 894 15.30 5.09 12.40
C LYS A 894 15.78 4.90 13.83
N ALA A 895 15.15 5.54 14.82
CA ALA A 895 15.51 5.43 16.23
C ALA A 895 14.85 4.23 16.93
N GLY A 896 13.60 3.92 16.57
CA GLY A 896 12.85 2.76 17.08
C GLY A 896 13.16 1.45 16.36
N GLY A 897 13.58 1.51 15.08
CA GLY A 897 13.79 0.34 14.22
C GLY A 897 14.94 -0.59 14.63
N THR A 898 15.80 -0.22 15.59
CA THR A 898 17.00 -1.01 15.95
C THR A 898 17.09 -1.36 17.43
N GLY A 899 17.34 -2.65 17.73
CA GLY A 899 17.78 -3.13 19.05
C GLY A 899 16.76 -3.14 20.21
N LEU A 900 15.56 -2.57 20.05
CA LEU A 900 14.56 -2.48 21.14
C LEU A 900 13.66 -3.73 21.28
N THR A 901 13.01 -3.83 22.44
CA THR A 901 11.95 -4.80 22.79
C THR A 901 10.83 -4.04 23.50
N LEU A 902 9.64 -4.01 22.89
CA LEU A 902 8.48 -3.17 23.26
C LEU A 902 7.19 -4.01 23.37
N THR A 903 7.30 -5.20 23.97
CA THR A 903 6.24 -6.22 24.06
C THR A 903 4.98 -5.82 24.85
N ALA A 904 4.98 -4.73 25.60
CA ALA A 904 3.76 -4.19 26.23
C ALA A 904 2.79 -3.55 25.23
N ALA A 905 3.25 -3.19 24.03
CA ALA A 905 2.37 -2.76 22.94
C ALA A 905 1.78 -3.97 22.23
N ASN A 906 0.49 -3.88 21.89
CA ASN A 906 -0.20 -4.80 21.01
C ASN A 906 -0.83 -4.11 19.79
N HIS A 907 -0.74 -2.77 19.71
CA HIS A 907 -1.02 -2.03 18.48
C HIS A 907 0.25 -1.33 17.97
N VAL A 908 0.48 -1.37 16.67
CA VAL A 908 1.58 -0.71 15.97
C VAL A 908 1.00 0.07 14.81
N ILE A 909 1.26 1.38 14.75
CA ILE A 909 0.72 2.28 13.72
C ILE A 909 1.90 2.93 13.00
N HIS A 910 2.04 2.69 11.70
CA HIS A 910 2.99 3.39 10.83
C HIS A 910 2.26 4.54 10.15
N LEU A 911 2.61 5.78 10.53
CA LEU A 911 1.96 6.99 10.05
C LEU A 911 2.41 7.36 8.64
N ASP A 912 3.68 7.15 8.32
CA ASP A 912 4.23 7.32 6.97
C ASP A 912 4.82 6.03 6.43
N ARG A 913 4.70 5.85 5.11
CA ARG A 913 5.21 4.66 4.45
C ARG A 913 6.69 4.79 4.20
N TRP A 914 7.43 3.80 4.65
CA TRP A 914 8.83 3.62 4.32
C TRP A 914 8.94 2.62 3.18
N TRP A 915 9.37 3.08 2.01
CA TRP A 915 9.36 2.32 0.74
C TRP A 915 10.17 1.02 0.72
N ASN A 916 10.93 0.73 1.78
CA ASN A 916 11.54 -0.57 2.00
C ASN A 916 10.75 -1.30 3.10
N PRO A 917 9.83 -2.23 2.76
CA PRO A 917 8.98 -2.92 3.74
C PRO A 917 9.78 -3.55 4.88
N ALA A 918 10.99 -4.04 4.60
CA ALA A 918 11.87 -4.62 5.61
C ALA A 918 12.16 -3.68 6.80
N VAL A 919 12.14 -2.36 6.62
CA VAL A 919 12.35 -1.38 7.71
C VAL A 919 11.07 -1.15 8.52
N GLU A 920 9.89 -1.12 7.89
CA GLU A 920 8.59 -1.07 8.60
C GLU A 920 8.40 -2.34 9.43
N ASP A 921 8.72 -3.50 8.85
CA ASP A 921 8.63 -4.80 9.50
C ASP A 921 9.65 -4.90 10.65
N GLN A 922 10.88 -4.35 10.49
CA GLN A 922 11.88 -4.25 11.56
C GLN A 922 11.45 -3.34 12.73
N ALA A 923 10.61 -2.32 12.47
CA ALA A 923 10.00 -1.51 13.52
C ALA A 923 8.79 -2.21 14.17
N THR A 924 7.99 -2.94 13.39
CA THR A 924 6.83 -3.73 13.84
C THR A 924 7.24 -4.87 14.77
N ASP A 925 8.30 -5.59 14.41
CA ASP A 925 8.88 -6.69 15.16
C ASP A 925 9.49 -6.29 16.52
N ARG A 926 9.43 -5.01 16.90
CA ARG A 926 9.75 -4.54 18.25
C ARG A 926 8.63 -4.86 19.24
N ALA A 927 7.37 -4.86 18.79
CA ALA A 927 6.22 -5.34 19.54
C ALA A 927 5.96 -6.84 19.29
N PHE A 928 6.10 -7.29 18.03
CA PHE A 928 5.91 -8.70 17.65
C PHE A 928 7.18 -9.55 17.86
N ARG A 929 7.53 -9.78 19.13
CA ARG A 929 8.76 -10.50 19.53
C ARG A 929 8.47 -11.53 20.63
N ILE A 930 9.34 -12.53 20.76
CA ILE A 930 9.31 -13.52 21.86
C ILE A 930 9.20 -12.79 23.21
N GLY A 931 8.13 -13.07 23.96
CA GLY A 931 7.74 -12.34 25.17
C GLY A 931 6.39 -11.62 25.04
N GLN A 932 5.92 -11.38 23.82
CA GLN A 932 4.55 -10.97 23.53
C GLN A 932 3.54 -12.05 23.98
N ARG A 933 2.37 -11.64 24.48
CA ARG A 933 1.28 -12.50 24.99
C ARG A 933 -0.11 -12.13 24.46
N ARG A 934 -0.21 -11.10 23.63
CA ARG A 934 -1.46 -10.62 23.02
C ARG A 934 -1.26 -10.49 21.51
N ASP A 935 -2.33 -10.67 20.75
CA ASP A 935 -2.30 -10.52 19.29
C ASP A 935 -1.89 -9.09 18.92
N VAL A 936 -1.03 -8.96 17.91
CA VAL A 936 -0.44 -7.67 17.51
C VAL A 936 -1.12 -7.17 16.24
N GLN A 937 -1.81 -6.04 16.36
CA GLN A 937 -2.43 -5.33 15.25
C GLN A 937 -1.46 -4.30 14.67
N VAL A 938 -1.20 -4.37 13.37
CA VAL A 938 -0.25 -3.51 12.66
C VAL A 938 -1.02 -2.73 11.60
N ARG A 939 -1.03 -1.40 11.73
CA ARG A 939 -1.84 -0.50 10.91
C ARG A 939 -0.92 0.41 10.10
N LYS A 940 -0.89 0.24 8.77
CA LYS A 940 -0.01 0.98 7.85
C LYS A 940 -0.83 2.05 7.12
N LEU A 941 -0.64 3.32 7.44
CA LEU A 941 -1.39 4.45 6.87
C LEU A 941 -0.80 4.85 5.51
N THR A 942 -1.65 4.97 4.49
CA THR A 942 -1.25 5.21 3.09
C THR A 942 -2.24 6.18 2.44
N CYS A 943 -1.75 7.26 1.82
CA CYS A 943 -2.64 8.20 1.13
C CYS A 943 -3.09 7.69 -0.26
N ILE A 944 -4.41 7.53 -0.47
CA ILE A 944 -5.03 7.14 -1.76
C ILE A 944 -4.59 8.08 -2.87
N GLY A 945 -4.38 7.55 -4.08
CA GLY A 945 -4.08 8.27 -5.32
C GLY A 945 -2.80 9.13 -5.33
N THR A 946 -2.07 9.15 -4.22
CA THR A 946 -0.76 9.81 -4.10
C THR A 946 0.38 8.87 -4.50
N LEU A 947 1.60 9.44 -4.53
CA LEU A 947 2.89 8.77 -4.41
C LEU A 947 2.86 7.59 -3.43
N GLU A 948 2.16 7.69 -2.30
CA GLU A 948 2.14 6.62 -1.30
C GLU A 948 1.35 5.40 -1.73
N GLU A 949 0.10 5.55 -2.16
CA GLU A 949 -0.65 4.43 -2.71
C GLU A 949 -0.04 3.94 -4.01
N LYS A 950 0.44 4.83 -4.89
CA LYS A 950 1.09 4.43 -6.15
C LYS A 950 2.34 3.60 -5.92
N ILE A 951 3.18 3.95 -4.93
CA ILE A 951 4.33 3.14 -4.57
C ILE A 951 3.91 1.88 -3.80
N ASP A 952 2.93 1.94 -2.91
CA ASP A 952 2.47 0.74 -2.18
C ASP A 952 1.81 -0.28 -3.11
N ARG A 953 0.90 0.14 -4.00
CA ARG A 953 0.37 -0.62 -5.14
C ARG A 953 1.50 -1.16 -5.99
N MET A 954 2.49 -0.34 -6.38
CA MET A 954 3.65 -0.84 -7.14
C MET A 954 4.49 -1.86 -6.37
N ILE A 955 4.59 -1.78 -5.03
CA ILE A 955 5.26 -2.77 -4.18
C ILE A 955 4.41 -4.05 -4.05
N GLU A 956 3.08 -3.94 -4.05
CA GLU A 956 2.13 -5.06 -3.89
C GLU A 956 1.77 -5.80 -5.18
N ASP A 957 1.55 -5.11 -6.29
CA ASP A 957 1.43 -5.72 -7.62
C ASP A 957 2.72 -6.48 -7.96
N LYS A 958 3.83 -5.92 -7.49
CA LYS A 958 5.11 -6.60 -7.49
C LYS A 958 5.32 -7.49 -6.28
N LYS A 959 4.41 -7.83 -5.35
CA LYS A 959 4.79 -8.69 -4.18
C LYS A 959 5.36 -10.06 -4.59
N ALA A 960 5.02 -10.55 -5.78
CA ALA A 960 5.63 -11.72 -6.42
C ALA A 960 7.01 -11.44 -7.08
N LEU A 961 7.30 -10.19 -7.44
CA LEU A 961 8.47 -9.64 -8.17
C LEU A 961 9.25 -8.53 -7.42
N ALA A 962 8.97 -8.21 -6.14
CA ALA A 962 9.41 -6.96 -5.49
C ALA A 962 10.70 -7.15 -4.71
N GLN A 963 10.92 -8.36 -4.17
CA GLN A 963 12.25 -8.86 -3.78
C GLN A 963 13.23 -8.88 -4.97
N LEU A 964 12.72 -8.65 -6.18
CA LEU A 964 13.38 -8.76 -7.46
C LEU A 964 13.58 -7.37 -8.12
N VAL A 965 12.56 -6.54 -8.31
CA VAL A 965 12.69 -5.32 -9.14
C VAL A 965 13.14 -4.06 -8.38
N VAL A 966 12.59 -3.87 -7.19
CA VAL A 966 12.48 -2.57 -6.52
C VAL A 966 13.79 -2.23 -5.79
N GLY A 967 14.82 -1.79 -6.51
CA GLY A 967 16.15 -1.52 -5.95
C GLY A 967 16.15 -0.67 -4.68
N SER A 968 16.93 -1.08 -3.69
CA SER A 968 16.78 -0.64 -2.29
C SER A 968 17.09 0.85 -2.04
N GLY A 969 16.03 1.63 -1.88
CA GLY A 969 16.04 3.06 -1.58
C GLY A 969 15.31 3.86 -2.65
N GLU A 970 15.24 5.18 -2.50
CA GLU A 970 14.52 6.06 -3.44
C GLU A 970 15.23 6.21 -4.81
N ASN A 971 16.33 5.49 -5.04
CA ASN A 971 17.13 5.58 -6.27
C ASN A 971 16.35 5.18 -7.54
N TRP A 972 15.53 4.13 -7.49
CA TRP A 972 14.76 3.70 -8.67
C TRP A 972 13.74 4.77 -9.11
N LEU A 973 13.28 5.60 -8.16
CA LEU A 973 12.37 6.73 -8.41
C LEU A 973 13.12 7.86 -9.13
N THR A 974 14.39 8.07 -8.79
CA THR A 974 15.27 9.02 -9.51
C THR A 974 15.65 8.57 -10.92
N GLU A 975 15.53 7.27 -11.22
CA GLU A 975 15.81 6.65 -12.52
C GLU A 975 14.60 6.66 -13.48
N LEU A 976 13.39 6.98 -13.00
CA LEU A 976 12.18 7.09 -13.84
C LEU A 976 12.31 8.20 -14.89
N SER A 977 11.75 7.96 -16.09
CA SER A 977 11.61 9.00 -17.12
C SER A 977 10.71 10.12 -16.62
N THR A 978 10.79 11.34 -17.18
CA THR A 978 9.94 12.46 -16.74
C THR A 978 8.44 12.16 -16.90
N GLN A 979 8.06 11.30 -17.85
CA GLN A 979 6.67 10.86 -18.03
C GLN A 979 6.25 9.80 -16.99
N GLN A 980 7.07 8.78 -16.73
CA GLN A 980 6.79 7.79 -15.68
C GLN A 980 6.79 8.41 -14.28
N LEU A 981 7.69 9.38 -14.09
CA LEU A 981 7.79 10.16 -12.87
C LEU A 981 6.56 11.04 -12.69
N ARG A 982 6.09 11.71 -13.75
CA ARG A 982 4.78 12.38 -13.78
C ARG A 982 3.67 11.40 -13.41
N GLU A 983 3.51 10.27 -14.09
CA GLU A 983 2.48 9.27 -13.78
C GLU A 983 2.51 8.80 -12.31
N LEU A 984 3.71 8.68 -11.72
CA LEU A 984 3.88 8.31 -10.33
C LEU A 984 3.57 9.46 -9.35
N VAL A 985 4.03 10.67 -9.61
CA VAL A 985 3.88 11.79 -8.66
C VAL A 985 2.59 12.56 -8.87
N THR A 986 2.02 12.61 -10.08
CA THR A 986 0.71 13.21 -10.36
C THR A 986 -0.34 12.57 -9.48
N LEU A 987 -1.26 13.37 -8.99
CA LEU A 987 -2.36 12.92 -8.16
C LEU A 987 -3.39 12.15 -9.01
N ASP A 988 -3.78 10.94 -8.62
CA ASP A 988 -4.93 10.26 -9.24
C ASP A 988 -6.23 11.00 -8.84
N ALA A 989 -7.26 10.93 -9.69
CA ALA A 989 -8.55 11.58 -9.43
C ALA A 989 -9.23 11.09 -8.13
N GLU A 990 -8.89 9.87 -7.68
CA GLU A 990 -9.39 9.22 -6.46
C GLU A 990 -8.64 9.64 -5.19
N ALA A 991 -7.58 10.45 -5.29
CA ALA A 991 -6.74 10.78 -4.14
C ALA A 991 -7.39 11.72 -3.12
N ILE A 992 -8.28 12.58 -3.61
CA ILE A 992 -9.13 13.43 -2.80
C ILE A 992 -10.34 12.56 -2.43
N GLY A 993 -10.62 12.48 -1.14
CA GLY A 993 -11.84 11.82 -0.69
C GLY A 993 -13.04 12.60 -1.19
N ALA A 994 -13.97 11.88 -1.82
CA ALA A 994 -15.30 12.42 -2.13
C ALA A 994 -16.03 12.87 -0.86
#